data_AF-A0A7C7YRV9-F1
#
_entry.id   AF-A0A7C7YRV9-F1
#
_cell.length_a   1.000
_cell.length_b   1.000
_cell.length_c   1.000
_cell.angle_alpha   90.00
_cell.angle_beta   90.00
_cell.angle_gamma   90.00
#
_symmetry.space_group_name_H-M   'P 1'
#
loop_
_entity.id
_entity.type
_entity.pdbx_description
1 polymer ?
#
loop_
_entity_poly.entity_id
_entity_poly.type
_entity_poly.pdbx_seq_one_letter_code
_entity_poly.pdbx_strand_id
1 'polypeptide(L)'
;MRSLSLVAIICGLISLGGFSTLHGQSDECDVATFIDVSAGAGVYTAAFDTTTATDSANPAPTIPCTVLGALSNDVWWEFTSSVDGIAELHTCGAAGDLDTDLVMYEGADCTTMIEVGCNGDATILAGCQAYYSHIQFVPVIGGLTYKIRLGAWGAGGSGTGTLTLALVVPSPEICDDGLDNDGDGFVDCFDADCVGNPACFEGDSVTCTDGVDNDGDGTTDCADVDCSGILPCGLESDYCDDGIDNDGDGLIDCADVIDCPLGSPACLAADNDECDGAIDIGPVAGFGTYTGFIDTTLASDSANPMPTIPCNVLGSLSNDVWHSFTPDADGAITVHTCDGSGFDTDVVVYEDSLFDCTSLVEVGCNGDSNILVGCQIFYSHITGIPVIGGQTYKIRTGAYGLGVTGTNTLTVEFFSISAEICDDGIDNDGDGLIDCADPVDCPFGIPPCDAAGNDECDGASLIDVSAGAGTYSAFFDTTLASDSAYPAPALPCTVLGALANDVWFEFSPSVDAVAEIHTCGVAGDLDTDLVVYEGSDCTALTEIACNGDAGILAGCQAYYSHVQFVQLSAGLTYKIRIGAWAVETGTGTVTIDMVVPGVEDCTNGVDDDLDGFIDCFDPDCYTDPNCTYIDGDECFVALDVVEGANLIDTTTFTNSSNLVDYGLCAGTLGGAMASDGWYRWVATSDANYWIHTCDPAGWDTDVIVYEGPCDALVPVACNGDDQAGLVTGCQGFFSFIEFTALAGTEYMIRVGSWGAGGGTGTLNIVPLLCPPMAGLASTSDCVTGDVTLSWTGNAYDTVDILRDSVLIDSVPGTDTSYVDPGLASGSYQYTVQGVCAGNIGGSQIITTNVASYGGEPHVIFAVEGIDDIDSVTALQAALDANGVSYVTTTLGPGAWGCLGSGTLQCAWMMTGTYPNDYRITDADGAALATAVENGKGVYFEAGDHWGFAHLATNYDNYDGVDQGAVVDGDDSFVAMDGFDSGFGLDTSDLSGSAYNQANAGNDWTDQIQPGVGSGGPNVAQIWANAGGGYGTGNFYATDDPFGNTISQSWEFGGFGGDQVDLAARYLAVLGGGGPPPGVTFSRGDCNSDGGFNIADQIFILAALFSGGAAGVCADACDENDDGGINIADGIYGLAALFSGGPPPPAPSPGVCGVDPTDDALDCASFPPCP
;
A
#
# COMPACT_ATOMS: atom_id res chain seq x y z
N MET A 1 56.33 -28.00 3.57
CA MET A 1 57.49 -28.72 2.97
C MET A 1 57.01 -29.50 1.76
N ARG A 2 57.55 -29.27 0.54
CA ARG A 2 57.21 -29.94 -0.74
C ARG A 2 55.73 -29.76 -1.17
N SER A 3 55.32 -28.90 -2.11
CA SER A 3 55.77 -28.63 -3.50
C SER A 3 55.26 -29.63 -4.55
N LEU A 4 54.29 -29.19 -5.37
CA LEU A 4 54.45 -29.03 -6.84
C LEU A 4 53.33 -28.11 -7.40
N SER A 5 53.54 -27.51 -8.56
CA SER A 5 52.58 -26.64 -9.27
C SER A 5 52.47 -27.05 -10.74
N LEU A 6 51.28 -26.95 -11.37
CA LEU A 6 51.15 -26.69 -12.81
C LEU A 6 49.71 -26.24 -13.20
N VAL A 7 49.60 -25.55 -14.34
CA VAL A 7 48.37 -24.97 -14.92
C VAL A 7 48.02 -25.67 -16.23
N ALA A 8 46.72 -25.93 -16.51
CA ALA A 8 46.21 -26.16 -17.88
C ALA A 8 44.68 -26.01 -18.00
N ILE A 9 44.28 -24.97 -18.72
CA ILE A 9 42.94 -24.50 -19.12
C ILE A 9 42.21 -25.43 -20.15
N ILE A 10 40.88 -25.26 -20.26
CA ILE A 10 39.95 -25.48 -21.42
C ILE A 10 38.97 -26.69 -21.46
N CYS A 11 37.70 -26.33 -21.75
CA CYS A 11 36.52 -27.05 -22.27
C CYS A 11 36.13 -28.45 -21.74
N GLY A 12 35.01 -28.47 -20.99
CA GLY A 12 33.69 -28.73 -21.60
C GLY A 12 33.45 -30.08 -22.29
N LEU A 13 32.79 -30.99 -21.58
CA LEU A 13 32.15 -32.19 -22.14
C LEU A 13 31.04 -32.66 -21.17
N ILE A 14 29.79 -32.61 -21.63
CA ILE A 14 28.62 -33.10 -20.87
C ILE A 14 28.78 -34.60 -20.62
N SER A 15 28.80 -35.03 -19.36
CA SER A 15 28.86 -36.44 -19.00
C SER A 15 27.48 -36.99 -18.69
N LEU A 16 26.93 -37.79 -19.61
CA LEU A 16 25.73 -38.61 -19.38
C LEU A 16 25.93 -39.51 -18.15
N GLY A 17 25.26 -39.17 -17.04
CA GLY A 17 25.26 -39.89 -15.77
C GLY A 17 24.43 -41.18 -15.81
N GLY A 18 24.76 -42.11 -16.72
CA GLY A 18 24.04 -43.38 -16.85
C GLY A 18 24.18 -44.26 -15.60
N PHE A 19 23.13 -44.34 -14.79
CA PHE A 19 23.09 -45.14 -13.56
C PHE A 19 23.39 -46.63 -13.80
N SER A 20 24.18 -47.23 -12.91
CA SER A 20 24.49 -48.66 -12.92
C SER A 20 23.69 -49.42 -11.87
N THR A 21 22.98 -50.46 -12.30
CA THR A 21 21.96 -51.20 -11.55
C THR A 21 22.30 -51.61 -10.11
N LEU A 22 21.37 -51.30 -9.19
CA LEU A 22 21.10 -52.14 -8.03
C LEU A 22 19.58 -52.17 -7.72
N HIS A 23 18.79 -52.88 -8.53
CA HIS A 23 17.36 -53.09 -8.22
C HIS A 23 17.25 -53.85 -6.88
N GLY A 24 16.63 -53.20 -5.89
CA GLY A 24 16.54 -53.66 -4.51
C GLY A 24 15.25 -53.24 -3.83
N GLN A 25 14.11 -53.55 -4.45
CA GLN A 25 12.75 -53.33 -3.93
C GLN A 25 12.44 -51.88 -3.53
N SER A 26 12.13 -51.04 -4.52
CA SER A 26 11.43 -49.76 -4.34
C SER A 26 9.92 -49.98 -4.08
N ASP A 27 9.60 -51.02 -3.31
CA ASP A 27 8.36 -51.82 -3.36
C ASP A 27 7.36 -51.42 -2.26
N GLU A 28 7.82 -50.62 -1.28
CA GLU A 28 7.05 -50.04 -0.18
C GLU A 28 7.63 -48.64 0.11
N CYS A 29 6.81 -47.72 0.63
CA CYS A 29 7.19 -46.32 0.90
C CYS A 29 8.45 -46.15 1.79
N ASP A 30 8.64 -47.05 2.77
CA ASP A 30 9.79 -47.10 3.70
C ASP A 30 11.15 -47.36 3.00
N VAL A 31 11.14 -47.80 1.74
CA VAL A 31 12.32 -48.20 0.95
C VAL A 31 12.33 -47.54 -0.44
N ALA A 32 11.73 -46.37 -0.55
CA ALA A 32 11.73 -45.54 -1.75
C ALA A 32 13.15 -45.28 -2.29
N THR A 33 13.30 -45.21 -3.62
CA THR A 33 14.60 -44.93 -4.25
C THR A 33 14.83 -43.43 -4.34
N PHE A 34 15.94 -42.96 -3.76
CA PHE A 34 16.33 -41.55 -3.82
C PHE A 34 16.65 -41.08 -5.25
N ILE A 35 16.03 -39.98 -5.69
CA ILE A 35 16.38 -39.23 -6.91
C ILE A 35 17.30 -38.07 -6.49
N ASP A 36 18.52 -38.05 -7.04
CA ASP A 36 19.53 -37.05 -6.70
C ASP A 36 19.31 -35.75 -7.48
N VAL A 37 18.54 -34.83 -6.88
CA VAL A 37 18.25 -33.48 -7.40
C VAL A 37 19.19 -32.40 -6.83
N SER A 38 20.38 -32.78 -6.35
CA SER A 38 21.36 -31.84 -5.76
C SER A 38 22.03 -30.88 -6.76
N ALA A 39 21.62 -30.91 -8.03
CA ALA A 39 22.07 -29.99 -9.07
C ALA A 39 21.21 -28.72 -9.21
N GLY A 40 20.07 -28.63 -8.51
CA GLY A 40 19.11 -27.53 -8.61
C GLY A 40 17.97 -27.83 -9.59
N ALA A 41 17.39 -26.77 -10.16
CA ALA A 41 16.42 -26.86 -11.25
C ALA A 41 16.94 -27.69 -12.44
N GLY A 42 16.03 -28.38 -13.12
CA GLY A 42 16.32 -29.21 -14.30
C GLY A 42 15.49 -30.49 -14.37
N VAL A 43 15.70 -31.24 -15.46
CA VAL A 43 14.93 -32.45 -15.77
C VAL A 43 15.69 -33.72 -15.37
N TYR A 44 15.08 -34.50 -14.49
CA TYR A 44 15.56 -35.76 -13.94
C TYR A 44 14.72 -36.93 -14.50
N THR A 45 15.34 -38.10 -14.72
CA THR A 45 14.64 -39.29 -15.24
C THR A 45 15.03 -40.58 -14.53
N ALA A 46 14.04 -41.38 -14.19
CA ALA A 46 14.18 -42.69 -13.55
C ALA A 46 13.47 -43.78 -14.36
N ALA A 47 14.10 -44.93 -14.56
CA ALA A 47 13.45 -46.08 -15.19
C ALA A 47 12.74 -46.96 -14.14
N PHE A 48 11.53 -47.41 -14.44
CA PHE A 48 10.71 -48.22 -13.54
C PHE A 48 10.38 -49.62 -14.10
N ASP A 49 10.17 -50.58 -13.21
CA ASP A 49 9.74 -51.95 -13.50
C ASP A 49 8.83 -52.46 -12.36
N THR A 50 7.52 -52.43 -12.60
CA THR A 50 6.50 -52.90 -11.64
C THR A 50 6.24 -54.41 -11.77
N THR A 51 6.92 -55.14 -12.67
CA THR A 51 6.62 -56.56 -12.95
C THR A 51 7.00 -57.54 -11.84
N THR A 52 7.68 -57.06 -10.80
CA THR A 52 7.97 -57.82 -9.56
C THR A 52 7.59 -57.08 -8.28
N ALA A 53 6.89 -55.95 -8.37
CA ALA A 53 6.41 -55.18 -7.22
C ALA A 53 5.11 -55.76 -6.63
N THR A 54 4.60 -55.16 -5.57
CA THR A 54 3.36 -55.53 -4.87
C THR A 54 2.55 -54.29 -4.47
N ASP A 55 1.26 -54.46 -4.20
CA ASP A 55 0.40 -53.34 -3.78
C ASP A 55 0.80 -52.88 -2.35
N SER A 56 1.38 -51.67 -2.21
CA SER A 56 1.84 -51.12 -0.92
C SER A 56 0.68 -50.89 0.06
N ALA A 57 0.96 -51.06 1.36
CA ALA A 57 -0.05 -51.00 2.42
C ALA A 57 -0.49 -49.57 2.83
N ASN A 58 0.07 -48.53 2.22
CA ASN A 58 -0.31 -47.13 2.40
C ASN A 58 -1.79 -46.89 2.02
N PRO A 59 -2.48 -45.90 2.61
CA PRO A 59 -3.87 -45.60 2.29
C PRO A 59 -4.08 -45.28 0.80
N ALA A 60 -5.33 -45.40 0.35
CA ALA A 60 -5.72 -44.84 -0.94
C ALA A 60 -5.66 -43.30 -0.88
N PRO A 61 -5.32 -42.64 -2.00
CA PRO A 61 -5.51 -41.21 -2.20
C PRO A 61 -6.78 -40.63 -1.61
N THR A 62 -6.64 -39.40 -1.11
CA THR A 62 -7.68 -38.59 -0.47
C THR A 62 -8.02 -37.34 -1.29
N ILE A 63 -7.10 -36.87 -2.13
CA ILE A 63 -7.38 -35.84 -3.14
C ILE A 63 -8.27 -36.45 -4.26
N PRO A 64 -9.24 -35.71 -4.82
CA PRO A 64 -10.08 -36.18 -5.93
C PRO A 64 -9.32 -36.24 -7.27
N CYS A 65 -8.46 -37.25 -7.41
CA CYS A 65 -7.63 -37.48 -8.60
C CYS A 65 -8.44 -37.77 -9.87
N THR A 66 -8.02 -37.21 -11.01
CA THR A 66 -8.55 -37.54 -12.33
C THR A 66 -8.18 -38.97 -12.75
N VAL A 67 -9.20 -39.78 -13.08
CA VAL A 67 -9.13 -41.11 -13.73
C VAL A 67 -8.36 -42.21 -12.96
N LEU A 68 -7.79 -41.90 -11.79
CA LEU A 68 -6.96 -42.81 -10.99
C LEU A 68 -7.63 -44.18 -10.73
N GLY A 69 -6.86 -45.25 -10.96
CA GLY A 69 -7.28 -46.63 -10.86
C GLY A 69 -6.92 -47.30 -9.53
N ALA A 70 -6.17 -48.40 -9.62
CA ALA A 70 -5.90 -49.30 -8.50
C ALA A 70 -4.51 -49.11 -7.87
N LEU A 71 -3.63 -48.27 -8.43
CA LEU A 71 -2.22 -48.12 -8.03
C LEU A 71 -1.52 -49.47 -7.85
N SER A 72 -1.79 -50.45 -8.72
CA SER A 72 -1.42 -51.84 -8.44
C SER A 72 0.03 -52.15 -8.79
N ASN A 73 0.67 -52.98 -7.95
CA ASN A 73 2.10 -53.32 -7.99
C ASN A 73 2.97 -52.05 -8.03
N ASP A 74 2.74 -51.13 -7.09
CA ASP A 74 3.34 -49.81 -7.10
C ASP A 74 4.82 -49.77 -6.69
N VAL A 75 5.49 -48.70 -7.09
CA VAL A 75 6.90 -48.41 -6.80
C VAL A 75 7.10 -46.97 -6.36
N TRP A 76 8.06 -46.78 -5.44
CA TRP A 76 8.27 -45.52 -4.72
C TRP A 76 9.63 -44.87 -5.01
N TRP A 77 9.65 -43.55 -5.12
CA TRP A 77 10.84 -42.71 -5.07
C TRP A 77 10.73 -41.65 -3.97
N GLU A 78 11.86 -41.07 -3.61
CA GLU A 78 11.94 -39.92 -2.73
C GLU A 78 12.97 -38.91 -3.26
N PHE A 79 12.75 -37.62 -3.03
CA PHE A 79 13.74 -36.58 -3.28
C PHE A 79 13.61 -35.48 -2.22
N THR A 80 14.70 -34.75 -1.97
CA THR A 80 14.67 -33.53 -1.16
C THR A 80 14.89 -32.36 -2.12
N SER A 81 13.97 -31.41 -2.21
CA SER A 81 14.16 -30.28 -3.14
C SER A 81 15.38 -29.47 -2.70
N SER A 82 16.15 -28.99 -3.68
CA SER A 82 17.32 -28.12 -3.46
C SER A 82 17.03 -26.64 -3.73
N VAL A 83 15.78 -26.34 -4.12
CA VAL A 83 15.25 -25.03 -4.50
C VAL A 83 13.79 -24.91 -4.06
N ASP A 84 13.33 -23.68 -3.85
CA ASP A 84 11.91 -23.35 -3.87
C ASP A 84 11.47 -23.23 -5.34
N GLY A 85 10.31 -23.79 -5.71
CA GLY A 85 9.84 -23.80 -7.10
C GLY A 85 8.77 -24.86 -7.37
N ILE A 86 8.66 -25.33 -8.60
CA ILE A 86 7.60 -26.23 -9.07
C ILE A 86 8.17 -27.59 -9.48
N ALA A 87 7.46 -28.67 -9.12
CA ALA A 87 7.71 -30.02 -9.58
C ALA A 87 6.63 -30.49 -10.57
N GLU A 88 7.08 -30.87 -11.77
CA GLU A 88 6.28 -31.52 -12.81
C GLU A 88 6.73 -32.98 -12.95
N LEU A 89 5.79 -33.93 -13.02
CA LEU A 89 6.08 -35.36 -13.09
C LEU A 89 5.24 -36.06 -14.15
N HIS A 90 5.89 -36.77 -15.07
CA HIS A 90 5.17 -37.49 -16.13
C HIS A 90 5.71 -38.90 -16.40
N THR A 91 4.83 -39.82 -16.79
CA THR A 91 5.21 -41.18 -17.23
C THR A 91 5.32 -41.33 -18.76
N CYS A 92 5.14 -40.22 -19.50
CA CYS A 92 5.28 -40.21 -20.97
C CYS A 92 6.67 -40.70 -21.42
N GLY A 93 6.72 -41.74 -22.26
CA GLY A 93 7.97 -42.28 -22.78
C GLY A 93 7.80 -43.44 -23.76
N ALA A 94 8.79 -43.61 -24.65
CA ALA A 94 8.75 -44.59 -25.74
C ALA A 94 8.96 -46.07 -25.31
N ALA A 95 8.63 -46.42 -24.05
CA ALA A 95 8.85 -47.73 -23.47
C ALA A 95 7.69 -48.12 -22.53
N GLY A 96 6.85 -49.05 -23.00
CA GLY A 96 5.80 -49.70 -22.20
C GLY A 96 4.39 -49.24 -22.55
N ASP A 97 3.53 -50.19 -22.94
CA ASP A 97 2.08 -50.00 -23.03
C ASP A 97 1.43 -50.08 -21.62
N LEU A 98 2.05 -49.47 -20.60
CA LEU A 98 1.52 -49.49 -19.23
C LEU A 98 0.62 -48.28 -19.00
N ASP A 99 -0.62 -48.61 -18.68
CA ASP A 99 -1.67 -47.78 -18.11
C ASP A 99 -1.30 -47.46 -16.64
N THR A 100 -0.75 -46.26 -16.40
CA THR A 100 -0.14 -45.85 -15.12
C THR A 100 -1.08 -45.06 -14.23
N ASP A 101 -0.87 -45.18 -12.93
CA ASP A 101 -1.34 -44.23 -11.91
C ASP A 101 -0.12 -43.55 -11.26
N LEU A 102 -0.18 -42.25 -10.98
CA LEU A 102 0.89 -41.49 -10.31
C LEU A 102 0.33 -40.62 -9.18
N VAL A 103 1.04 -40.58 -8.04
CA VAL A 103 0.74 -39.75 -6.87
C VAL A 103 2.03 -39.19 -6.28
N MET A 104 2.01 -37.95 -5.81
CA MET A 104 3.08 -37.29 -5.07
C MET A 104 2.61 -36.90 -3.66
N TYR A 105 3.52 -37.02 -2.70
CA TYR A 105 3.31 -36.71 -1.28
C TYR A 105 4.42 -35.80 -0.76
N GLU A 106 4.09 -34.86 0.11
CA GLU A 106 5.06 -34.17 0.97
C GLU A 106 5.28 -34.97 2.26
N GLY A 107 6.55 -35.11 2.67
CA GLY A 107 6.93 -35.69 3.96
C GLY A 107 7.77 -36.96 3.82
N ALA A 108 8.76 -37.10 4.69
CA ALA A 108 9.65 -38.26 4.72
C ALA A 108 9.06 -39.48 5.45
N ASP A 109 8.06 -39.31 6.32
CA ASP A 109 7.45 -40.38 7.10
C ASP A 109 6.17 -40.91 6.43
N CYS A 110 6.20 -42.18 6.03
CA CYS A 110 5.13 -42.88 5.34
C CYS A 110 3.80 -43.03 6.12
N THR A 111 3.77 -42.60 7.38
CA THR A 111 2.57 -42.57 8.25
C THR A 111 2.00 -41.18 8.49
N THR A 112 2.71 -40.12 8.09
CA THR A 112 2.25 -38.71 8.26
C THR A 112 2.43 -37.85 7.00
N MET A 113 2.91 -38.41 5.89
CA MET A 113 3.02 -37.70 4.62
C MET A 113 1.66 -37.22 4.11
N ILE A 114 1.63 -36.01 3.57
CA ILE A 114 0.44 -35.32 3.03
C ILE A 114 0.45 -35.55 1.52
N GLU A 115 -0.70 -35.82 0.91
CA GLU A 115 -0.83 -35.92 -0.54
C GLU A 115 -0.81 -34.52 -1.16
N VAL A 116 -0.05 -34.30 -2.23
CA VAL A 116 0.12 -32.96 -2.87
C VAL A 116 -0.14 -32.94 -4.38
N GLY A 117 -0.44 -34.09 -4.99
CA GLY A 117 -0.82 -34.14 -6.41
C GLY A 117 -0.96 -35.56 -6.93
N CYS A 118 -1.85 -35.79 -7.89
CA CYS A 118 -2.12 -37.12 -8.44
C CYS A 118 -2.78 -37.09 -9.82
N ASN A 119 -2.51 -38.10 -10.65
CA ASN A 119 -3.20 -38.30 -11.93
C ASN A 119 -3.13 -39.78 -12.38
N GLY A 120 -4.21 -40.30 -12.95
CA GLY A 120 -4.21 -41.52 -13.76
C GLY A 120 -3.81 -41.22 -15.22
N ASP A 121 -4.73 -40.61 -15.97
CA ASP A 121 -4.63 -40.38 -17.43
C ASP A 121 -4.49 -38.90 -17.80
N ALA A 122 -3.52 -38.60 -18.67
CA ALA A 122 -3.29 -37.30 -19.27
C ALA A 122 -3.29 -37.36 -20.81
N THR A 123 -3.57 -36.22 -21.44
CA THR A 123 -3.66 -36.08 -22.92
C THR A 123 -2.85 -34.92 -23.49
N ILE A 124 -2.05 -34.25 -22.66
CA ILE A 124 -1.46 -32.92 -22.95
C ILE A 124 -0.16 -33.05 -23.76
N LEU A 125 0.75 -33.94 -23.35
CA LEU A 125 2.08 -34.04 -23.95
C LEU A 125 2.05 -34.74 -25.31
N ALA A 126 2.63 -34.10 -26.33
CA ALA A 126 2.60 -34.57 -27.71
C ALA A 126 3.53 -35.79 -27.94
N GLY A 127 2.94 -36.90 -28.41
CA GLY A 127 3.69 -38.10 -28.85
C GLY A 127 3.85 -39.20 -27.80
N CYS A 128 3.18 -39.07 -26.65
CA CYS A 128 3.15 -40.05 -25.57
C CYS A 128 2.36 -41.33 -25.90
N GLN A 129 2.44 -42.32 -25.02
CA GLN A 129 1.56 -43.49 -25.03
C GLN A 129 0.10 -43.10 -24.67
N ALA A 130 -0.85 -43.95 -25.01
CA ALA A 130 -2.29 -43.63 -24.96
C ALA A 130 -2.90 -43.52 -23.56
N TYR A 131 -2.19 -43.99 -22.54
CA TYR A 131 -2.55 -43.95 -21.12
C TYR A 131 -1.26 -43.66 -20.37
N TYR A 132 -1.10 -42.43 -19.87
CA TYR A 132 0.10 -41.95 -19.19
C TYR A 132 -0.31 -40.91 -18.15
N SER A 133 0.40 -40.88 -17.03
CA SER A 133 0.09 -39.98 -15.91
C SER A 133 0.92 -38.71 -16.01
N HIS A 134 0.31 -37.59 -15.65
CA HIS A 134 0.94 -36.27 -15.64
C HIS A 134 0.48 -35.48 -14.40
N ILE A 135 1.40 -35.15 -13.51
CA ILE A 135 1.21 -34.21 -12.41
C ILE A 135 1.96 -32.94 -12.79
N GLN A 136 1.28 -31.81 -12.75
CA GLN A 136 1.84 -30.48 -13.05
C GLN A 136 1.68 -29.58 -11.81
N PHE A 137 2.41 -28.47 -11.76
CA PHE A 137 2.17 -27.37 -10.82
C PHE A 137 2.15 -27.75 -9.33
N VAL A 138 2.95 -28.74 -8.90
CA VAL A 138 3.11 -29.06 -7.47
C VAL A 138 4.21 -28.17 -6.89
N PRO A 139 3.91 -27.26 -5.93
CA PRO A 139 4.94 -26.47 -5.28
C PRO A 139 5.88 -27.36 -4.46
N VAL A 140 7.17 -27.05 -4.48
CA VAL A 140 8.19 -27.73 -3.67
C VAL A 140 9.09 -26.72 -2.97
N ILE A 141 9.29 -26.91 -1.67
CA ILE A 141 10.07 -26.01 -0.82
C ILE A 141 11.49 -26.56 -0.64
N GLY A 142 12.48 -25.66 -0.67
CA GLY A 142 13.90 -25.95 -0.51
C GLY A 142 14.20 -26.62 0.81
N GLY A 143 14.69 -27.86 0.76
CA GLY A 143 15.00 -28.68 1.93
C GLY A 143 13.86 -29.57 2.43
N LEU A 144 12.62 -29.42 1.93
CA LEU A 144 11.55 -30.39 2.18
C LEU A 144 11.74 -31.66 1.32
N THR A 145 11.21 -32.76 1.83
CA THR A 145 11.37 -34.10 1.23
C THR A 145 10.02 -34.62 0.76
N TYR A 146 9.97 -35.02 -0.51
CA TYR A 146 8.78 -35.48 -1.21
C TYR A 146 8.93 -36.95 -1.59
N LYS A 147 7.80 -37.65 -1.70
CA LYS A 147 7.71 -39.06 -2.11
C LYS A 147 6.80 -39.21 -3.30
N ILE A 148 7.16 -40.08 -4.23
CA ILE A 148 6.44 -40.32 -5.49
C ILE A 148 6.04 -41.79 -5.54
N ARG A 149 4.76 -42.09 -5.75
CA ARG A 149 4.19 -43.43 -5.91
C ARG A 149 3.67 -43.62 -7.33
N LEU A 150 4.15 -44.65 -8.02
CA LEU A 150 3.72 -45.00 -9.39
C LEU A 150 3.21 -46.44 -9.41
N GLY A 151 1.96 -46.64 -9.82
CA GLY A 151 1.32 -47.95 -9.94
C GLY A 151 0.68 -48.17 -11.31
N ALA A 152 -0.13 -49.23 -11.43
CA ALA A 152 -0.94 -49.51 -12.62
C ALA A 152 -2.44 -49.36 -12.34
N TRP A 153 -3.14 -48.72 -13.28
CA TRP A 153 -4.59 -48.46 -13.21
C TRP A 153 -5.41 -49.74 -12.99
N GLY A 154 -5.09 -50.79 -13.74
CA GLY A 154 -5.74 -52.10 -13.61
C GLY A 154 -5.20 -52.89 -12.43
N ALA A 155 -6.08 -53.35 -11.53
CA ALA A 155 -5.71 -54.25 -10.42
C ALA A 155 -5.01 -55.54 -10.92
N GLY A 156 -3.76 -55.75 -10.51
CA GLY A 156 -2.87 -56.81 -11.02
C GLY A 156 -2.15 -56.49 -12.33
N GLY A 157 -2.22 -55.24 -12.80
CA GLY A 157 -1.44 -54.70 -13.92
C GLY A 157 0.01 -54.44 -13.51
N SER A 158 0.94 -54.56 -14.46
CA SER A 158 2.35 -54.25 -14.26
C SER A 158 3.08 -54.13 -15.60
N GLY A 159 4.19 -53.39 -15.61
CA GLY A 159 4.96 -53.06 -16.81
C GLY A 159 6.30 -52.40 -16.48
N THR A 160 6.87 -51.74 -17.48
CA THR A 160 8.15 -51.03 -17.38
C THR A 160 8.08 -49.74 -18.16
N GLY A 161 8.69 -48.66 -17.68
CA GLY A 161 8.71 -47.37 -18.37
C GLY A 161 9.70 -46.37 -17.77
N THR A 162 9.44 -45.09 -17.99
CA THR A 162 10.25 -43.97 -17.47
C THR A 162 9.35 -43.02 -16.70
N LEU A 163 9.80 -42.61 -15.51
CA LEU A 163 9.30 -41.45 -14.78
C LEU A 163 10.23 -40.28 -15.07
N THR A 164 9.68 -39.15 -15.50
CA THR A 164 10.36 -37.85 -15.53
C THR A 164 9.92 -37.04 -14.31
N LEU A 165 10.86 -36.27 -13.75
CA LEU A 165 10.63 -35.21 -12.77
C LEU A 165 11.37 -33.97 -13.30
N ALA A 166 10.65 -32.92 -13.65
CA ALA A 166 11.24 -31.60 -13.84
C ALA A 166 11.11 -30.79 -12.54
N LEU A 167 12.18 -30.08 -12.18
CA LEU A 167 12.15 -29.04 -11.15
C LEU A 167 12.40 -27.71 -11.84
N VAL A 168 11.43 -26.80 -11.78
CA VAL A 168 11.51 -25.43 -12.31
C VAL A 168 11.65 -24.46 -11.15
N VAL A 169 12.47 -23.43 -11.31
CA VAL A 169 12.49 -22.24 -10.44
C VAL A 169 11.92 -21.12 -11.29
N PRO A 170 10.85 -20.43 -10.84
CA PRO A 170 10.16 -19.43 -11.65
C PRO A 170 11.11 -18.40 -12.28
N SER A 171 10.92 -18.12 -13.57
CA SER A 171 11.61 -17.07 -14.30
C SER A 171 10.76 -16.55 -15.46
N PRO A 172 10.75 -15.24 -15.75
CA PRO A 172 9.79 -14.61 -16.67
C PRO A 172 9.61 -15.32 -18.01
N GLU A 173 8.36 -15.45 -18.45
CA GLU A 173 7.92 -16.24 -19.61
C GLU A 173 8.69 -15.98 -20.91
N ILE A 174 8.85 -17.07 -21.69
CA ILE A 174 9.47 -17.07 -23.01
C ILE A 174 8.38 -17.29 -24.08
N CYS A 175 7.69 -16.20 -24.43
CA CYS A 175 6.49 -16.13 -25.28
C CYS A 175 6.56 -16.69 -26.73
N ASP A 176 7.56 -17.51 -27.10
CA ASP A 176 7.62 -18.23 -28.38
C ASP A 176 8.22 -19.67 -28.29
N ASP A 177 8.24 -20.25 -27.10
CA ASP A 177 8.93 -21.49 -26.73
C ASP A 177 7.97 -22.69 -26.51
N GLY A 178 6.71 -22.43 -26.13
CA GLY A 178 5.67 -23.44 -25.93
C GLY A 178 5.77 -24.22 -24.61
N LEU A 179 6.34 -23.60 -23.58
CA LEU A 179 6.43 -24.08 -22.21
C LEU A 179 6.07 -22.93 -21.26
N ASP A 180 5.41 -23.25 -20.16
CA ASP A 180 5.20 -22.36 -19.02
C ASP A 180 6.53 -22.23 -18.23
N ASN A 181 7.16 -21.04 -18.22
CA ASN A 181 8.53 -20.84 -17.67
C ASN A 181 8.58 -20.29 -16.23
N ASP A 182 7.57 -19.56 -15.77
CA ASP A 182 7.43 -19.09 -14.38
C ASP A 182 6.44 -19.93 -13.57
N GLY A 183 5.45 -20.57 -14.21
CA GLY A 183 4.67 -21.66 -13.64
C GLY A 183 3.23 -21.32 -13.28
N ASP A 184 2.61 -20.34 -13.93
CA ASP A 184 1.28 -19.83 -13.60
C ASP A 184 0.12 -20.66 -14.21
N GLY A 185 0.42 -21.50 -15.20
CA GLY A 185 -0.54 -22.36 -15.92
C GLY A 185 -0.80 -21.94 -17.38
N PHE A 186 -0.36 -20.76 -17.81
CA PHE A 186 -0.47 -20.25 -19.17
C PHE A 186 0.83 -20.50 -19.98
N VAL A 187 0.80 -20.20 -21.28
CA VAL A 187 1.89 -20.50 -22.24
C VAL A 187 1.85 -19.55 -23.43
N ASP A 188 3.02 -19.08 -23.88
CA ASP A 188 3.18 -18.23 -25.07
C ASP A 188 2.24 -16.99 -25.01
N CYS A 189 1.49 -16.69 -26.07
CA CYS A 189 0.59 -15.53 -26.15
C CYS A 189 -0.71 -15.63 -25.33
N PHE A 190 -0.87 -16.68 -24.51
CA PHE A 190 -1.99 -16.78 -23.56
C PHE A 190 -1.58 -16.40 -22.13
N ASP A 191 -0.31 -16.04 -21.93
CA ASP A 191 0.29 -15.57 -20.68
C ASP A 191 0.18 -14.04 -20.56
N ALA A 192 -0.11 -13.54 -19.36
CA ALA A 192 -0.28 -12.10 -19.09
C ALA A 192 1.05 -11.31 -19.12
N ASP A 193 2.17 -11.91 -18.73
CA ASP A 193 3.51 -11.29 -18.81
C ASP A 193 4.02 -11.19 -20.27
N CYS A 194 3.33 -11.85 -21.21
CA CYS A 194 3.54 -11.72 -22.65
C CYS A 194 2.79 -10.55 -23.32
N VAL A 195 1.95 -9.81 -22.60
CA VAL A 195 1.19 -8.68 -23.14
C VAL A 195 2.11 -7.60 -23.75
N GLY A 196 1.86 -7.28 -25.02
CA GLY A 196 2.68 -6.33 -25.80
C GLY A 196 4.00 -6.89 -26.35
N ASN A 197 4.24 -8.20 -26.23
CA ASN A 197 5.34 -8.87 -26.93
C ASN A 197 5.05 -8.90 -28.46
N PRO A 198 5.99 -8.51 -29.34
CA PRO A 198 5.79 -8.55 -30.81
C PRO A 198 5.54 -9.93 -31.45
N ALA A 199 5.34 -10.99 -30.66
CA ALA A 199 4.84 -12.29 -31.09
C ALA A 199 3.29 -12.35 -31.15
N CYS A 200 2.61 -11.53 -30.34
CA CYS A 200 1.17 -11.53 -30.10
C CYS A 200 0.59 -10.18 -30.59
N PHE A 201 -0.34 -10.20 -31.55
CA PHE A 201 -0.81 -8.99 -32.25
C PHE A 201 -2.04 -9.26 -33.14
N GLU A 202 -3.20 -8.70 -32.78
CA GLU A 202 -4.38 -8.57 -33.66
C GLU A 202 -4.28 -7.27 -34.52
N GLY A 203 -5.30 -6.91 -35.31
CA GLY A 203 -5.29 -5.69 -36.15
C GLY A 203 -4.76 -5.85 -37.61
N ASP A 204 -4.70 -7.06 -38.16
CA ASP A 204 -4.38 -7.35 -39.58
C ASP A 204 -5.54 -8.08 -40.28
N SER A 205 -5.64 -7.98 -41.61
CA SER A 205 -6.65 -8.68 -42.45
C SER A 205 -6.54 -10.22 -42.50
N VAL A 206 -5.74 -10.82 -41.62
CA VAL A 206 -5.65 -12.25 -41.34
C VAL A 206 -6.18 -12.51 -39.93
N THR A 207 -5.60 -11.87 -38.91
CA THR A 207 -5.94 -12.06 -37.49
C THR A 207 -7.38 -11.64 -37.19
N CYS A 208 -7.80 -10.44 -37.62
CA CYS A 208 -9.18 -9.94 -37.54
C CYS A 208 -10.25 -10.75 -38.33
N THR A 209 -9.93 -11.96 -38.80
CA THR A 209 -10.84 -12.85 -39.53
C THR A 209 -10.60 -14.36 -39.30
N ASP A 210 -9.70 -14.75 -38.39
CA ASP A 210 -9.39 -16.18 -38.15
C ASP A 210 -10.03 -16.79 -36.88
N GLY A 211 -10.73 -15.98 -36.09
CA GLY A 211 -11.56 -16.44 -34.96
C GLY A 211 -10.75 -16.95 -33.78
N VAL A 212 -9.59 -16.32 -33.54
CA VAL A 212 -8.71 -16.52 -32.39
C VAL A 212 -8.41 -15.12 -31.83
N ASP A 213 -8.39 -14.99 -30.51
CA ASP A 213 -7.86 -13.80 -29.83
C ASP A 213 -6.33 -13.86 -29.92
N ASN A 214 -5.71 -12.97 -30.70
CA ASN A 214 -4.28 -13.04 -31.02
C ASN A 214 -3.37 -12.12 -30.16
N ASP A 215 -3.92 -11.33 -29.23
CA ASP A 215 -3.13 -10.60 -28.22
C ASP A 215 -3.69 -10.60 -26.78
N GLY A 216 -4.81 -11.27 -26.52
CA GLY A 216 -5.24 -11.75 -25.20
C GLY A 216 -6.25 -10.85 -24.47
N ASP A 217 -6.91 -9.93 -25.18
CA ASP A 217 -7.81 -8.93 -24.57
C ASP A 217 -9.22 -9.48 -24.22
N GLY A 218 -9.57 -10.66 -24.72
CA GLY A 218 -10.86 -11.32 -24.53
C GLY A 218 -11.87 -11.08 -25.66
N THR A 219 -11.54 -10.29 -26.68
CA THR A 219 -12.34 -10.08 -27.89
C THR A 219 -11.71 -10.78 -29.11
N THR A 220 -12.42 -10.81 -30.26
CA THR A 220 -11.98 -11.54 -31.47
C THR A 220 -12.59 -10.95 -32.75
N ASP A 221 -11.86 -10.96 -33.87
CA ASP A 221 -12.36 -10.54 -35.19
C ASP A 221 -13.05 -9.14 -35.14
N CYS A 222 -14.25 -8.97 -35.71
CA CYS A 222 -14.98 -7.70 -35.69
C CYS A 222 -15.63 -7.33 -34.34
N ALA A 223 -15.40 -8.11 -33.26
CA ALA A 223 -15.76 -7.68 -31.91
C ALA A 223 -14.61 -6.92 -31.21
N ASP A 224 -13.39 -7.03 -31.74
CA ASP A 224 -12.21 -6.29 -31.28
C ASP A 224 -12.22 -4.84 -31.78
N VAL A 225 -11.82 -3.93 -30.88
CA VAL A 225 -11.68 -2.49 -31.12
C VAL A 225 -10.49 -2.15 -32.02
N ASP A 226 -9.38 -2.89 -31.98
CA ASP A 226 -8.21 -2.65 -32.84
C ASP A 226 -8.38 -3.24 -34.26
N CYS A 227 -9.36 -4.15 -34.44
CA CYS A 227 -9.91 -4.51 -35.74
C CYS A 227 -10.89 -3.47 -36.35
N SER A 228 -11.24 -2.39 -35.64
CA SER A 228 -12.22 -1.41 -36.11
C SER A 228 -11.84 -0.74 -37.45
N GLY A 229 -12.72 -0.88 -38.45
CA GLY A 229 -12.51 -0.37 -39.81
C GLY A 229 -11.56 -1.20 -40.69
N ILE A 230 -11.06 -2.34 -40.21
CA ILE A 230 -10.44 -3.36 -41.05
C ILE A 230 -11.56 -4.12 -41.78
N LEU A 231 -11.43 -4.34 -43.09
CA LEU A 231 -12.39 -5.15 -43.84
C LEU A 231 -12.33 -6.60 -43.33
N PRO A 232 -13.42 -7.14 -42.74
CA PRO A 232 -14.79 -6.93 -43.21
C PRO A 232 -15.71 -5.97 -42.41
N CYS A 233 -15.27 -5.40 -41.29
CA CYS A 233 -16.11 -4.60 -40.37
C CYS A 233 -16.50 -3.22 -40.98
N GLY A 234 -17.68 -2.68 -40.65
CA GLY A 234 -18.48 -1.83 -41.56
C GLY A 234 -18.73 -0.35 -41.17
N LEU A 235 -19.92 0.13 -41.55
CA LEU A 235 -20.58 1.39 -41.16
C LEU A 235 -22.11 1.21 -41.34
N GLU A 236 -22.92 1.60 -40.36
CA GLU A 236 -24.34 1.24 -40.24
C GLU A 236 -25.26 1.97 -41.24
N SER A 237 -24.99 3.25 -41.51
CA SER A 237 -25.87 4.14 -42.30
C SER A 237 -26.25 3.72 -43.75
N ASP A 238 -25.70 2.62 -44.27
CA ASP A 238 -26.10 2.00 -45.55
C ASP A 238 -27.16 0.86 -45.39
N TYR A 239 -27.47 0.39 -44.17
CA TYR A 239 -28.14 -0.92 -43.92
C TYR A 239 -29.27 -0.99 -42.85
N CYS A 240 -29.94 0.11 -42.49
CA CYS A 240 -31.04 0.24 -41.50
C CYS A 240 -32.29 -0.71 -41.55
N ASP A 241 -32.26 -1.87 -42.22
CA ASP A 241 -33.29 -2.92 -42.15
C ASP A 241 -32.74 -4.37 -42.22
N ASP A 242 -31.49 -4.62 -41.84
CA ASP A 242 -30.84 -5.95 -41.89
C ASP A 242 -30.48 -6.61 -40.53
N GLY A 243 -30.56 -5.86 -39.41
CA GLY A 243 -30.53 -6.41 -38.06
C GLY A 243 -29.16 -6.84 -37.53
N ILE A 244 -28.09 -6.18 -38.00
CA ILE A 244 -26.71 -6.30 -37.50
C ILE A 244 -26.26 -4.90 -37.07
N ASP A 245 -25.52 -4.79 -35.97
CA ASP A 245 -24.78 -3.56 -35.62
C ASP A 245 -23.48 -3.54 -36.47
N ASN A 246 -23.42 -2.66 -37.48
CA ASN A 246 -22.31 -2.65 -38.44
C ASN A 246 -21.18 -1.64 -38.11
N ASP A 247 -21.28 -0.82 -37.06
CA ASP A 247 -20.16 0.02 -36.56
C ASP A 247 -19.86 -0.04 -35.05
N GLY A 248 -20.59 -0.83 -34.27
CA GLY A 248 -20.21 -1.27 -32.92
C GLY A 248 -20.66 -0.36 -31.78
N ASP A 249 -21.77 0.36 -31.96
CA ASP A 249 -22.31 1.32 -30.98
C ASP A 249 -23.33 0.68 -30.00
N GLY A 250 -23.85 -0.51 -30.32
CA GLY A 250 -24.82 -1.27 -29.53
C GLY A 250 -26.28 -1.09 -29.94
N LEU A 251 -26.59 -0.24 -30.92
CA LEU A 251 -27.95 -0.03 -31.45
C LEU A 251 -28.12 -0.65 -32.85
N ILE A 252 -29.35 -1.00 -33.22
CA ILE A 252 -29.67 -1.68 -34.49
C ILE A 252 -30.89 -1.11 -35.21
N ASP A 253 -30.88 -1.13 -36.55
CA ASP A 253 -31.98 -0.73 -37.44
C ASP A 253 -32.66 0.59 -37.00
N CYS A 254 -33.98 0.56 -36.74
CA CYS A 254 -34.78 1.71 -36.33
C CYS A 254 -34.76 1.98 -34.81
N ALA A 255 -33.95 1.26 -34.03
CA ALA A 255 -33.66 1.60 -32.63
C ALA A 255 -32.54 2.65 -32.54
N ASP A 256 -31.56 2.61 -33.45
CA ASP A 256 -30.69 3.75 -33.69
C ASP A 256 -31.50 4.89 -34.36
N VAL A 257 -31.78 5.93 -33.57
CA VAL A 257 -32.45 7.15 -34.05
C VAL A 257 -31.46 8.25 -34.46
N ILE A 258 -30.15 8.01 -34.34
CA ILE A 258 -29.08 8.96 -34.64
C ILE A 258 -28.70 8.86 -36.12
N ASP A 259 -28.36 7.66 -36.62
CA ASP A 259 -27.95 7.42 -38.00
C ASP A 259 -29.03 6.75 -38.87
N CYS A 260 -30.07 6.14 -38.28
CA CYS A 260 -31.29 5.65 -38.97
C CYS A 260 -32.58 6.49 -38.69
N PRO A 261 -32.66 7.78 -39.08
CA PRO A 261 -33.64 8.74 -38.58
C PRO A 261 -35.11 8.55 -38.99
N LEU A 262 -36.00 8.87 -38.04
CA LEU A 262 -37.47 8.87 -38.16
C LEU A 262 -37.96 9.66 -39.39
N GLY A 263 -38.50 8.94 -40.38
CA GLY A 263 -38.88 9.48 -41.68
C GLY A 263 -38.34 8.66 -42.87
N SER A 264 -37.43 7.71 -42.60
CA SER A 264 -37.20 6.53 -43.44
C SER A 264 -38.53 5.79 -43.70
N PRO A 265 -38.70 5.01 -44.81
CA PRO A 265 -40.01 4.54 -45.27
C PRO A 265 -40.85 3.59 -44.38
N ALA A 266 -40.51 3.41 -43.10
CA ALA A 266 -41.08 2.39 -42.21
C ALA A 266 -42.15 2.88 -41.18
N CYS A 267 -42.20 4.16 -40.77
CA CYS A 267 -42.87 4.56 -39.50
C CYS A 267 -43.92 5.71 -39.61
N LEU A 268 -45.20 5.50 -39.21
CA LEU A 268 -46.32 6.50 -39.10
C LEU A 268 -47.47 6.01 -38.14
N ALA A 269 -48.39 6.88 -37.64
CA ALA A 269 -49.54 6.60 -36.72
C ALA A 269 -50.81 7.49 -37.01
N ALA A 270 -51.96 7.60 -36.28
CA ALA A 270 -52.51 7.16 -34.96
C ALA A 270 -54.10 7.22 -34.93
N ASP A 271 -54.79 6.93 -33.79
CA ASP A 271 -56.27 6.66 -33.67
C ASP A 271 -56.98 7.23 -32.39
N ASN A 272 -58.20 7.85 -32.46
CA ASN A 272 -58.94 8.33 -31.24
C ASN A 272 -60.51 8.45 -31.24
N ASP A 273 -61.28 7.69 -32.03
CA ASP A 273 -62.77 7.82 -32.09
C ASP A 273 -63.51 7.22 -30.86
N GLU A 274 -62.90 6.23 -30.20
CA GLU A 274 -63.45 5.55 -29.01
C GLU A 274 -62.68 5.85 -27.70
N CYS A 275 -63.29 5.56 -26.54
CA CYS A 275 -62.71 5.80 -25.20
C CYS A 275 -61.37 5.07 -24.97
N ASP A 276 -61.23 3.88 -25.54
CA ASP A 276 -60.04 3.04 -25.52
C ASP A 276 -58.86 3.74 -26.25
N GLY A 277 -59.15 4.64 -27.19
CA GLY A 277 -58.19 5.48 -27.90
C GLY A 277 -58.18 6.94 -27.44
N ALA A 278 -58.73 7.26 -26.27
CA ALA A 278 -58.83 8.64 -25.78
C ALA A 278 -57.45 9.34 -25.75
N ILE A 279 -57.37 10.53 -26.35
CA ILE A 279 -56.11 11.31 -26.36
C ILE A 279 -55.90 11.95 -25.00
N ASP A 280 -54.75 11.68 -24.39
CA ASP A 280 -54.37 12.33 -23.16
C ASP A 280 -54.09 13.83 -23.37
N ILE A 281 -54.56 14.66 -22.44
CA ILE A 281 -54.38 16.13 -22.50
C ILE A 281 -52.91 16.53 -22.18
N GLY A 282 -52.10 15.57 -21.72
CA GLY A 282 -50.68 15.71 -21.42
C GLY A 282 -50.41 15.50 -19.93
N PRO A 283 -49.15 15.22 -19.54
CA PRO A 283 -48.77 15.06 -18.14
C PRO A 283 -49.17 16.30 -17.35
N VAL A 284 -50.08 16.10 -16.38
CA VAL A 284 -50.50 17.13 -15.44
C VAL A 284 -49.35 17.36 -14.46
N ALA A 285 -49.16 18.62 -14.07
CA ALA A 285 -48.00 19.08 -13.32
C ALA A 285 -48.42 20.31 -12.49
N GLY A 286 -49.09 20.05 -11.38
CA GLY A 286 -49.67 20.99 -10.44
C GLY A 286 -50.99 21.63 -10.90
N PHE A 287 -51.53 22.45 -10.01
CA PHE A 287 -52.72 23.25 -10.28
C PHE A 287 -52.48 24.24 -11.44
N GLY A 288 -53.33 24.18 -12.48
CA GLY A 288 -53.08 24.87 -13.74
C GLY A 288 -54.26 24.85 -14.72
N THR A 289 -54.00 25.25 -15.98
CA THR A 289 -55.00 25.25 -17.05
C THR A 289 -54.48 24.43 -18.24
N TYR A 290 -55.19 23.35 -18.55
CA TYR A 290 -54.85 22.35 -19.55
C TYR A 290 -55.85 22.38 -20.71
N THR A 291 -55.42 22.05 -21.94
CA THR A 291 -56.27 22.17 -23.13
C THR A 291 -56.11 21.04 -24.14
N GLY A 292 -57.21 20.37 -24.49
CA GLY A 292 -57.29 19.38 -25.58
C GLY A 292 -57.93 19.96 -26.85
N PHE A 293 -57.68 19.36 -28.01
CA PHE A 293 -58.28 19.78 -29.29
C PHE A 293 -59.41 18.84 -29.72
N ILE A 294 -60.59 19.40 -29.97
CA ILE A 294 -61.78 18.66 -30.40
C ILE A 294 -61.89 18.76 -31.92
N ASP A 295 -61.85 17.63 -32.64
CA ASP A 295 -62.29 17.54 -34.05
C ASP A 295 -63.29 16.39 -34.22
N THR A 296 -64.56 16.74 -34.33
CA THR A 296 -65.67 15.78 -34.51
C THR A 296 -65.98 15.50 -35.99
N THR A 297 -65.18 16.00 -36.94
CA THR A 297 -65.56 16.02 -38.37
C THR A 297 -65.47 14.66 -39.08
N LEU A 298 -64.74 13.71 -38.50
CA LEU A 298 -64.66 12.31 -38.95
C LEU A 298 -65.15 11.30 -37.89
N ALA A 299 -65.50 11.77 -36.69
CA ALA A 299 -65.88 10.96 -35.54
C ALA A 299 -67.26 10.30 -35.68
N SER A 300 -67.56 9.32 -34.83
CA SER A 300 -68.83 8.57 -34.80
C SER A 300 -69.60 8.71 -33.47
N ASP A 301 -70.83 8.21 -33.41
CA ASP A 301 -71.63 8.21 -32.17
C ASP A 301 -71.17 7.02 -31.29
N SER A 302 -70.36 7.28 -30.27
CA SER A 302 -69.69 6.24 -29.47
C SER A 302 -70.68 5.44 -28.59
N ALA A 303 -70.47 4.13 -28.46
CA ALA A 303 -71.44 3.21 -27.85
C ALA A 303 -71.54 3.28 -26.30
N ASN A 304 -70.61 3.99 -25.67
CA ASN A 304 -70.48 4.16 -24.23
C ASN A 304 -71.69 4.88 -23.62
N PRO A 305 -71.97 4.68 -22.31
CA PRO A 305 -73.22 5.12 -21.70
C PRO A 305 -73.52 6.61 -21.92
N MET A 306 -74.81 6.92 -22.05
CA MET A 306 -75.30 8.29 -21.90
C MET A 306 -75.45 8.60 -20.40
N PRO A 307 -75.22 9.85 -19.98
CA PRO A 307 -75.33 10.25 -18.59
C PRO A 307 -76.72 9.98 -17.98
N THR A 308 -76.69 9.72 -16.69
CA THR A 308 -77.79 9.31 -15.82
C THR A 308 -78.10 10.34 -14.74
N ILE A 309 -77.15 11.22 -14.40
CA ILE A 309 -77.36 12.37 -13.52
C ILE A 309 -78.19 13.43 -14.30
N PRO A 310 -79.02 14.27 -13.64
CA PRO A 310 -79.83 15.28 -14.33
C PRO A 310 -79.05 16.46 -14.94
N CYS A 311 -78.37 16.23 -16.06
CA CYS A 311 -77.62 17.23 -16.82
C CYS A 311 -78.51 18.41 -17.26
N ASN A 312 -78.04 19.64 -17.10
CA ASN A 312 -78.73 20.82 -17.61
C ASN A 312 -78.50 20.94 -19.13
N VAL A 313 -79.60 20.95 -19.89
CA VAL A 313 -79.62 21.27 -21.33
C VAL A 313 -78.70 20.38 -22.20
N LEU A 314 -78.40 19.15 -21.75
CA LEU A 314 -77.67 18.18 -22.57
C LEU A 314 -78.49 17.77 -23.81
N GLY A 315 -77.84 17.71 -24.96
CA GLY A 315 -78.40 17.32 -26.24
C GLY A 315 -78.23 15.85 -26.58
N SER A 316 -77.35 15.56 -27.54
CA SER A 316 -77.20 14.23 -28.13
C SER A 316 -75.81 13.63 -28.06
N LEU A 317 -74.77 14.39 -27.68
CA LEU A 317 -73.37 13.95 -27.74
C LEU A 317 -73.03 13.24 -29.08
N SER A 318 -73.44 13.82 -30.21
CA SER A 318 -73.31 13.15 -31.52
C SER A 318 -71.95 13.43 -32.17
N ASN A 319 -71.37 12.41 -32.81
CA ASN A 319 -70.01 12.40 -33.38
C ASN A 319 -69.00 12.82 -32.30
N ASP A 320 -68.90 12.04 -31.22
CA ASP A 320 -68.15 12.41 -30.02
C ASP A 320 -66.70 11.92 -30.04
N VAL A 321 -65.82 12.68 -29.38
CA VAL A 321 -64.40 12.33 -29.22
C VAL A 321 -64.01 12.31 -27.75
N TRP A 322 -62.99 11.50 -27.46
CA TRP A 322 -62.57 11.17 -26.10
C TRP A 322 -61.18 11.73 -25.77
N HIS A 323 -61.04 12.24 -24.56
CA HIS A 323 -59.77 12.65 -23.96
C HIS A 323 -59.61 12.05 -22.57
N SER A 324 -58.36 11.86 -22.11
CA SER A 324 -58.06 11.58 -20.70
C SER A 324 -57.43 12.78 -20.00
N PHE A 325 -57.61 12.82 -18.68
CA PHE A 325 -56.97 13.74 -17.75
C PHE A 325 -56.73 13.00 -16.44
N THR A 326 -55.48 12.93 -15.99
CA THR A 326 -55.07 12.32 -14.72
C THR A 326 -54.33 13.39 -13.93
N PRO A 327 -54.91 13.97 -12.87
CA PRO A 327 -54.22 14.98 -12.08
C PRO A 327 -53.10 14.33 -11.25
N ASP A 328 -52.10 15.12 -10.90
CA ASP A 328 -50.96 14.73 -10.07
C ASP A 328 -51.16 15.05 -8.57
N ALA A 329 -52.30 15.65 -8.20
CA ALA A 329 -52.70 15.95 -6.83
C ALA A 329 -54.23 15.90 -6.67
N ASP A 330 -54.70 15.93 -5.42
CA ASP A 330 -56.12 16.10 -5.10
C ASP A 330 -56.56 17.57 -5.27
N GLY A 331 -57.87 17.79 -5.44
CA GLY A 331 -58.45 19.13 -5.53
C GLY A 331 -59.74 19.14 -6.34
N ALA A 332 -59.95 20.18 -7.16
CA ALA A 332 -61.13 20.33 -7.99
C ALA A 332 -60.82 20.84 -9.41
N ILE A 333 -61.60 20.36 -10.39
CA ILE A 333 -61.55 20.83 -11.78
C ILE A 333 -62.80 21.64 -12.20
N THR A 334 -62.57 22.55 -13.14
CA THR A 334 -63.59 23.21 -13.97
C THR A 334 -63.31 22.87 -15.43
N VAL A 335 -64.29 22.27 -16.11
CA VAL A 335 -64.17 21.77 -17.49
C VAL A 335 -65.09 22.57 -18.39
N HIS A 336 -64.56 23.17 -19.47
CA HIS A 336 -65.37 23.99 -20.39
C HIS A 336 -64.91 23.97 -21.85
N THR A 337 -65.83 24.27 -22.77
CA THR A 337 -65.60 24.34 -24.24
C THR A 337 -65.71 25.77 -24.80
N CYS A 338 -65.29 26.77 -24.01
CA CYS A 338 -65.33 28.18 -24.37
C CYS A 338 -64.12 28.60 -25.23
N ASP A 339 -64.30 28.68 -26.56
CA ASP A 339 -63.25 29.11 -27.51
C ASP A 339 -63.70 30.22 -28.49
N GLY A 340 -65.01 30.46 -28.61
CA GLY A 340 -65.61 31.41 -29.55
C GLY A 340 -65.87 30.88 -30.98
N SER A 341 -65.60 29.59 -31.27
CA SER A 341 -65.84 28.94 -32.57
C SER A 341 -67.32 28.95 -32.99
N GLY A 342 -68.23 28.86 -32.02
CA GLY A 342 -69.66 28.68 -32.25
C GLY A 342 -70.09 27.24 -32.43
N PHE A 343 -69.25 26.25 -32.11
CA PHE A 343 -69.65 24.84 -32.05
C PHE A 343 -70.45 24.55 -30.76
N ASP A 344 -71.65 24.02 -30.96
CA ASP A 344 -72.68 23.72 -29.95
C ASP A 344 -72.37 22.37 -29.29
N THR A 345 -71.83 22.41 -28.06
CA THR A 345 -71.03 21.32 -27.46
C THR A 345 -71.59 20.81 -26.13
N ASP A 346 -71.93 19.52 -26.10
CA ASP A 346 -72.21 18.73 -24.89
C ASP A 346 -70.90 18.16 -24.32
N VAL A 347 -70.74 18.14 -22.99
CA VAL A 347 -69.61 17.52 -22.29
C VAL A 347 -70.09 16.64 -21.14
N VAL A 348 -69.48 15.46 -21.00
CA VAL A 348 -69.59 14.59 -19.83
C VAL A 348 -68.20 14.16 -19.37
N VAL A 349 -67.98 14.19 -18.06
CA VAL A 349 -66.77 13.72 -17.39
C VAL A 349 -67.10 12.44 -16.65
N TYR A 350 -66.31 11.40 -16.90
CA TYR A 350 -66.36 10.12 -16.20
C TYR A 350 -65.06 9.90 -15.41
N GLU A 351 -65.17 9.27 -14.26
CA GLU A 351 -64.07 8.60 -13.56
C GLU A 351 -63.90 7.20 -14.18
N ASP A 352 -62.66 6.77 -14.44
CA ASP A 352 -62.32 5.48 -15.03
C ASP A 352 -61.34 4.71 -14.14
N SER A 353 -61.83 4.23 -12.99
CA SER A 353 -61.04 3.59 -11.92
C SER A 353 -60.43 2.22 -12.26
N LEU A 354 -60.66 1.70 -13.48
CA LEU A 354 -59.96 0.52 -14.02
C LEU A 354 -59.14 0.84 -15.28
N PHE A 355 -59.10 2.11 -15.72
CA PHE A 355 -58.37 2.60 -16.90
C PHE A 355 -58.75 1.92 -18.24
N ASP A 356 -59.79 1.09 -18.25
CA ASP A 356 -60.16 0.19 -19.36
C ASP A 356 -61.48 0.57 -20.05
N CYS A 357 -62.07 1.72 -19.70
CA CYS A 357 -63.36 2.20 -20.19
C CYS A 357 -64.57 1.26 -19.95
N THR A 358 -64.43 0.14 -19.22
CA THR A 358 -65.54 -0.80 -18.96
C THR A 358 -66.39 -0.42 -17.75
N SER A 359 -65.84 0.36 -16.82
CA SER A 359 -66.46 0.70 -15.53
C SER A 359 -66.75 2.19 -15.31
N LEU A 360 -66.81 3.00 -16.38
CA LEU A 360 -67.00 4.46 -16.33
C LEU A 360 -68.10 4.94 -15.36
N VAL A 361 -67.71 5.72 -14.35
CA VAL A 361 -68.62 6.36 -13.38
C VAL A 361 -68.81 7.83 -13.74
N GLU A 362 -70.05 8.28 -13.90
CA GLU A 362 -70.36 9.68 -14.26
C GLU A 362 -70.17 10.62 -13.06
N VAL A 363 -69.25 11.59 -13.17
CA VAL A 363 -68.96 12.58 -12.11
C VAL A 363 -69.47 13.99 -12.42
N GLY A 364 -69.69 14.33 -13.71
CA GLY A 364 -70.26 15.63 -14.07
C GLY A 364 -70.66 15.76 -15.53
N CYS A 365 -71.66 16.60 -15.82
CA CYS A 365 -72.14 16.85 -17.18
C CYS A 365 -72.77 18.25 -17.35
N ASN A 366 -72.65 18.81 -18.56
CA ASN A 366 -73.43 19.98 -19.00
C ASN A 366 -73.62 19.93 -20.53
N GLY A 367 -74.61 20.67 -21.03
CA GLY A 367 -74.72 21.02 -22.46
C GLY A 367 -74.60 22.52 -22.74
N ASP A 368 -74.95 23.39 -21.78
CA ASP A 368 -75.14 24.81 -22.06
C ASP A 368 -74.81 25.71 -20.84
N SER A 369 -74.12 26.83 -21.07
CA SER A 369 -73.70 27.75 -20.01
C SER A 369 -73.74 29.22 -20.45
N ASN A 370 -73.81 30.12 -19.47
CA ASN A 370 -73.71 31.56 -19.66
C ASN A 370 -72.89 32.26 -18.56
N ILE A 371 -72.05 31.49 -17.86
CA ILE A 371 -71.28 31.92 -16.69
C ILE A 371 -70.05 32.74 -17.11
N LEU A 372 -69.25 32.19 -18.03
CA LEU A 372 -68.05 32.85 -18.55
C LEU A 372 -68.38 33.94 -19.58
N VAL A 373 -67.58 35.00 -19.58
CA VAL A 373 -67.82 36.22 -20.36
C VAL A 373 -66.86 36.30 -21.54
N GLY A 374 -67.37 36.07 -22.74
CA GLY A 374 -66.61 36.15 -23.99
C GLY A 374 -66.81 34.96 -24.93
N CYS A 375 -67.34 33.86 -24.41
CA CYS A 375 -67.62 32.61 -25.13
C CYS A 375 -68.66 32.77 -26.24
N GLN A 376 -68.78 31.71 -27.06
CA GLN A 376 -69.90 31.52 -27.96
C GLN A 376 -71.25 31.39 -27.23
N ILE A 377 -72.35 31.34 -28.00
CA ILE A 377 -73.71 31.41 -27.46
C ILE A 377 -74.13 30.11 -26.74
N PHE A 378 -73.56 28.97 -27.15
CA PHE A 378 -73.84 27.64 -26.63
C PHE A 378 -72.50 26.92 -26.41
N TYR A 379 -72.19 26.56 -25.16
CA TYR A 379 -70.95 25.91 -24.76
C TYR A 379 -71.14 25.22 -23.40
N SER A 380 -70.44 24.11 -23.19
CA SER A 380 -70.44 23.40 -21.93
C SER A 380 -69.49 24.02 -20.91
N HIS A 381 -69.89 23.95 -19.64
CA HIS A 381 -69.10 24.38 -18.48
C HIS A 381 -69.57 23.65 -17.23
N ILE A 382 -68.69 22.87 -16.61
CA ILE A 382 -68.89 22.17 -15.33
C ILE A 382 -67.81 22.71 -14.38
N THR A 383 -68.10 22.93 -13.11
CA THR A 383 -67.18 23.60 -12.17
C THR A 383 -67.27 23.01 -10.78
N GLY A 384 -66.12 22.85 -10.12
CA GLY A 384 -66.03 22.22 -8.80
C GLY A 384 -66.35 20.73 -8.83
N ILE A 385 -65.86 20.00 -9.84
CA ILE A 385 -65.81 18.53 -9.78
C ILE A 385 -64.60 18.18 -8.91
N PRO A 386 -64.75 17.54 -7.75
CA PRO A 386 -63.60 17.07 -6.98
C PRO A 386 -62.86 15.97 -7.76
N VAL A 387 -61.53 15.95 -7.68
CA VAL A 387 -60.66 14.96 -8.33
C VAL A 387 -59.58 14.50 -7.38
N ILE A 388 -59.13 13.26 -7.58
CA ILE A 388 -58.11 12.59 -6.77
C ILE A 388 -56.85 12.38 -7.64
N GLY A 389 -55.67 12.61 -7.07
CA GLY A 389 -54.38 12.40 -7.73
C GLY A 389 -54.21 10.95 -8.23
N GLY A 390 -53.62 10.80 -9.41
CA GLY A 390 -53.41 9.49 -10.05
C GLY A 390 -54.68 8.83 -10.64
N GLN A 391 -55.89 9.28 -10.29
CA GLN A 391 -57.12 8.76 -10.87
C GLN A 391 -57.39 9.36 -12.26
N THR A 392 -57.43 8.53 -13.31
CA THR A 392 -57.81 9.00 -14.65
C THR A 392 -59.30 9.34 -14.73
N TYR A 393 -59.59 10.49 -15.34
CA TYR A 393 -60.91 10.93 -15.75
C TYR A 393 -60.99 10.97 -17.28
N LYS A 394 -62.05 10.39 -17.85
CA LYS A 394 -62.33 10.37 -19.30
C LYS A 394 -63.34 11.47 -19.64
N ILE A 395 -62.97 12.40 -20.50
CA ILE A 395 -63.80 13.53 -20.91
C ILE A 395 -64.36 13.28 -22.31
N ARG A 396 -65.67 13.04 -22.39
CA ARG A 396 -66.43 12.82 -23.63
C ARG A 396 -67.01 14.15 -24.10
N THR A 397 -66.69 14.57 -25.33
CA THR A 397 -67.23 15.80 -25.93
C THR A 397 -67.87 15.54 -27.28
N GLY A 398 -69.11 16.00 -27.49
CA GLY A 398 -69.86 15.79 -28.72
C GLY A 398 -70.89 16.89 -29.00
N ALA A 399 -71.65 16.77 -30.10
CA ALA A 399 -72.57 17.83 -30.51
C ALA A 399 -73.98 17.69 -29.89
N TYR A 400 -74.56 18.84 -29.49
CA TYR A 400 -75.95 18.94 -29.01
C TYR A 400 -76.99 18.47 -30.05
N GLY A 401 -76.67 18.58 -31.34
CA GLY A 401 -77.52 18.15 -32.45
C GLY A 401 -77.04 16.88 -33.15
N LEU A 402 -77.92 15.89 -33.29
CA LEU A 402 -77.67 14.64 -34.03
C LEU A 402 -77.12 14.91 -35.45
N GLY A 403 -75.93 14.37 -35.74
CA GLY A 403 -75.26 14.53 -37.03
C GLY A 403 -74.73 15.94 -37.31
N VAL A 404 -74.48 16.74 -36.28
CA VAL A 404 -73.73 18.00 -36.36
C VAL A 404 -72.28 17.73 -35.97
N THR A 405 -71.33 18.32 -36.70
CA THR A 405 -69.89 18.21 -36.44
C THR A 405 -69.23 19.59 -36.49
N GLY A 406 -68.05 19.70 -35.89
CA GLY A 406 -67.26 20.91 -35.76
C GLY A 406 -65.97 20.70 -34.97
N THR A 407 -65.19 21.78 -34.85
CA THR A 407 -63.93 21.81 -34.09
C THR A 407 -63.99 22.85 -32.99
N ASN A 408 -63.41 22.57 -31.82
CA ASN A 408 -63.41 23.44 -30.64
C ASN A 408 -62.18 23.11 -29.76
N THR A 409 -61.94 23.88 -28.70
CA THR A 409 -60.93 23.60 -27.67
C THR A 409 -61.62 23.13 -26.39
N LEU A 410 -61.17 21.99 -25.85
CA LEU A 410 -61.49 21.57 -24.50
C LEU A 410 -60.55 22.28 -23.53
N THR A 411 -61.03 22.72 -22.36
CA THR A 411 -60.21 23.32 -21.31
C THR A 411 -60.55 22.71 -19.96
N VAL A 412 -59.52 22.44 -19.16
CA VAL A 412 -59.60 21.94 -17.78
C VAL A 412 -58.80 22.90 -16.90
N GLU A 413 -59.45 23.62 -15.99
CA GLU A 413 -58.82 24.44 -14.95
C GLU A 413 -58.81 23.63 -13.65
N PHE A 414 -57.64 23.37 -13.07
CA PHE A 414 -57.41 22.52 -11.89
C PHE A 414 -56.87 23.37 -10.72
N PHE A 415 -57.47 23.26 -9.53
CA PHE A 415 -57.22 24.14 -8.37
C PHE A 415 -57.65 23.50 -7.03
N SER A 416 -57.10 23.96 -5.91
CA SER A 416 -57.45 23.53 -4.54
C SER A 416 -58.67 24.25 -3.95
N ILE A 417 -59.16 23.76 -2.79
CA ILE A 417 -60.37 24.24 -2.09
C ILE A 417 -60.06 24.65 -0.62
N SER A 418 -61.08 24.86 0.24
CA SER A 418 -61.01 25.22 1.68
C SER A 418 -62.42 25.37 2.33
N ALA A 419 -62.66 25.23 3.65
CA ALA A 419 -61.77 24.95 4.79
C ALA A 419 -62.43 24.10 5.91
N GLU A 420 -61.61 23.52 6.79
CA GLU A 420 -61.91 22.31 7.59
C GLU A 420 -62.84 22.46 8.82
N ILE A 421 -63.40 21.33 9.30
CA ILE A 421 -64.27 21.17 10.47
C ILE A 421 -63.69 20.11 11.43
N CYS A 422 -62.91 20.59 12.41
CA CYS A 422 -62.07 19.83 13.35
C CYS A 422 -62.71 18.75 14.27
N ASP A 423 -63.96 18.30 14.07
CA ASP A 423 -64.58 17.22 14.86
C ASP A 423 -65.62 16.34 14.14
N ASP A 424 -65.64 16.28 12.79
CA ASP A 424 -66.60 15.44 12.04
C ASP A 424 -66.04 14.36 11.09
N GLY A 425 -64.72 14.23 10.96
CA GLY A 425 -64.06 13.06 10.35
C GLY A 425 -64.21 12.95 8.84
N ILE A 426 -64.22 14.09 8.16
CA ILE A 426 -64.35 14.27 6.70
C ILE A 426 -63.29 15.28 6.27
N ASP A 427 -62.72 15.13 5.08
CA ASP A 427 -62.00 16.21 4.43
C ASP A 427 -63.03 17.19 3.82
N ASN A 428 -63.28 18.29 4.54
CA ASN A 428 -64.18 19.38 4.18
C ASN A 428 -63.46 20.44 3.32
N ASP A 429 -62.13 20.48 3.37
CA ASP A 429 -61.23 21.47 2.77
C ASP A 429 -60.76 21.06 1.36
N GLY A 430 -60.26 19.83 1.23
CA GLY A 430 -59.68 19.22 0.04
C GLY A 430 -58.16 19.30 -0.08
N ASP A 431 -57.42 19.49 1.03
CA ASP A 431 -55.95 19.40 1.07
C ASP A 431 -55.40 18.02 1.48
N GLY A 432 -56.28 17.09 1.89
CA GLY A 432 -55.95 15.73 2.30
C GLY A 432 -55.86 15.49 3.81
N LEU A 433 -56.03 16.51 4.66
CA LEU A 433 -55.84 16.43 6.11
C LEU A 433 -57.16 16.59 6.89
N ILE A 434 -57.49 15.61 7.75
CA ILE A 434 -58.80 15.56 8.45
C ILE A 434 -58.72 15.86 9.96
N ASP A 435 -59.78 16.46 10.51
CA ASP A 435 -59.95 16.81 11.93
C ASP A 435 -58.76 17.57 12.57
N CYS A 436 -57.88 16.89 13.32
CA CYS A 436 -56.68 17.46 13.95
C CYS A 436 -55.40 17.26 13.11
N ALA A 437 -55.48 16.63 11.93
CA ALA A 437 -54.34 16.44 11.04
C ALA A 437 -54.03 17.69 10.21
N ASP A 438 -54.98 18.63 10.09
CA ASP A 438 -54.76 19.99 9.56
C ASP A 438 -54.35 20.94 10.71
N PRO A 439 -53.07 21.33 10.83
CA PRO A 439 -52.63 22.30 11.85
C PRO A 439 -52.87 23.76 11.44
N VAL A 440 -53.31 24.02 10.20
CA VAL A 440 -53.47 25.37 9.61
C VAL A 440 -54.82 25.97 9.97
N ASP A 441 -55.93 25.26 9.74
CA ASP A 441 -57.27 25.71 10.10
C ASP A 441 -57.81 25.05 11.40
N CYS A 442 -57.20 23.95 11.89
CA CYS A 442 -57.50 23.31 13.18
C CYS A 442 -56.36 23.37 14.25
N PRO A 443 -55.85 24.57 14.63
CA PRO A 443 -54.65 24.72 15.45
C PRO A 443 -54.78 24.27 16.93
N PHE A 444 -53.72 23.63 17.42
CA PHE A 444 -53.59 23.01 18.75
C PHE A 444 -53.92 23.90 19.97
N GLY A 445 -54.39 23.25 21.05
CA GLY A 445 -54.82 23.88 22.30
C GLY A 445 -56.30 24.26 22.32
N ILE A 446 -57.06 23.82 21.31
CA ILE A 446 -58.52 23.90 21.23
C ILE A 446 -59.03 22.45 21.26
N PRO A 447 -59.85 22.03 22.24
CA PRO A 447 -60.37 20.66 22.27
C PRO A 447 -61.13 20.35 20.97
N PRO A 448 -60.79 19.27 20.24
CA PRO A 448 -60.10 18.07 20.75
C PRO A 448 -58.55 18.03 20.72
N CYS A 449 -57.84 18.93 20.03
CA CYS A 449 -56.41 18.78 19.73
C CYS A 449 -55.47 19.38 20.82
N ASP A 450 -54.67 18.52 21.47
CA ASP A 450 -53.58 18.85 22.43
C ASP A 450 -52.29 18.10 22.02
N ALA A 451 -51.12 18.47 22.57
CA ALA A 451 -49.79 18.03 22.10
C ALA A 451 -49.49 16.50 22.20
N ALA A 452 -48.52 16.05 21.39
CA ALA A 452 -48.12 14.66 21.20
C ALA A 452 -47.69 13.93 22.49
N GLY A 453 -47.94 12.61 22.52
CA GLY A 453 -47.75 11.78 23.72
C GLY A 453 -46.39 11.08 23.87
N ASN A 454 -45.59 11.08 22.81
CA ASN A 454 -44.43 10.20 22.60
C ASN A 454 -43.09 10.93 22.36
N ASP A 455 -42.98 12.13 22.91
CA ASP A 455 -41.79 13.02 23.00
C ASP A 455 -40.59 12.37 23.74
N GLU A 456 -40.83 11.32 24.53
CA GLU A 456 -39.79 10.61 25.31
C GLU A 456 -39.98 9.09 25.22
N CYS A 457 -38.88 8.32 25.31
CA CYS A 457 -38.87 6.84 25.18
C CYS A 457 -39.84 6.11 26.15
N ASP A 458 -40.01 6.63 27.37
CA ASP A 458 -40.95 6.13 28.39
C ASP A 458 -42.44 6.33 28.01
N GLY A 459 -42.72 7.14 26.98
CA GLY A 459 -44.04 7.48 26.44
C GLY A 459 -44.27 7.02 25.00
N ALA A 460 -43.39 6.18 24.44
CA ALA A 460 -43.42 5.75 23.04
C ALA A 460 -44.81 5.27 22.56
N SER A 461 -45.18 5.65 21.34
CA SER A 461 -46.45 5.28 20.71
C SER A 461 -46.44 3.82 20.24
N LEU A 462 -47.40 3.01 20.67
CA LEU A 462 -47.53 1.62 20.24
C LEU A 462 -48.00 1.51 18.79
N ILE A 463 -47.21 0.84 17.95
CA ILE A 463 -47.61 0.35 16.62
C ILE A 463 -48.07 -1.10 16.77
N ASP A 464 -49.38 -1.36 16.54
CA ASP A 464 -50.00 -2.68 16.78
C ASP A 464 -49.75 -3.65 15.61
N VAL A 465 -48.54 -4.21 15.59
CA VAL A 465 -48.08 -5.25 14.65
C VAL A 465 -48.63 -6.66 14.96
N SER A 466 -49.63 -6.80 15.82
CA SER A 466 -50.04 -8.12 16.35
C SER A 466 -50.70 -9.06 15.33
N ALA A 467 -51.01 -8.58 14.12
CA ALA A 467 -51.61 -9.39 13.06
C ALA A 467 -50.60 -10.30 12.30
N GLY A 468 -49.29 -10.07 12.46
CA GLY A 468 -48.22 -10.83 11.78
C GLY A 468 -47.52 -9.98 10.71
N ALA A 469 -46.97 -10.60 9.66
CA ALA A 469 -46.43 -9.88 8.50
C ALA A 469 -47.49 -9.02 7.78
N GLY A 470 -46.99 -7.98 7.12
CA GLY A 470 -47.72 -6.94 6.40
C GLY A 470 -47.12 -5.55 6.65
N THR A 471 -47.56 -4.58 5.85
CA THR A 471 -47.27 -3.15 6.01
C THR A 471 -47.99 -2.57 7.22
N TYR A 472 -47.26 -1.88 8.09
CA TYR A 472 -47.79 -1.08 9.19
C TYR A 472 -47.24 0.33 9.12
N SER A 473 -48.07 1.35 9.36
CA SER A 473 -47.61 2.74 9.35
C SER A 473 -48.12 3.53 10.55
N ALA A 474 -47.32 4.50 10.99
CA ALA A 474 -47.64 5.41 12.08
C ALA A 474 -47.21 6.84 11.73
N PHE A 475 -48.11 7.79 11.98
CA PHE A 475 -47.83 9.21 11.80
C PHE A 475 -46.97 9.75 12.96
N PHE A 476 -46.00 10.60 12.63
CA PHE A 476 -45.10 11.27 13.56
C PHE A 476 -45.05 12.78 13.34
N ASP A 477 -44.84 13.54 14.43
CA ASP A 477 -44.79 15.00 14.44
C ASP A 477 -43.67 15.46 15.38
N THR A 478 -42.60 16.03 14.83
CA THR A 478 -41.46 16.56 15.60
C THR A 478 -41.59 18.07 15.88
N THR A 479 -42.65 18.75 15.40
CA THR A 479 -42.80 20.22 15.48
C THR A 479 -42.93 20.79 16.89
N LEU A 480 -43.28 19.96 17.86
CA LEU A 480 -43.41 20.32 19.28
C LEU A 480 -42.64 19.39 20.23
N ALA A 481 -41.83 18.48 19.69
CA ALA A 481 -41.03 17.52 20.42
C ALA A 481 -39.70 18.14 20.93
N SER A 482 -38.90 17.36 21.66
CA SER A 482 -37.68 17.81 22.31
C SER A 482 -36.62 16.72 22.42
N ASP A 483 -35.34 17.13 22.38
CA ASP A 483 -34.19 16.20 22.36
C ASP A 483 -34.19 15.26 23.59
N SER A 484 -34.53 13.99 23.38
CA SER A 484 -34.60 12.97 24.43
C SER A 484 -33.23 12.67 25.03
N ALA A 485 -33.18 12.47 26.35
CA ALA A 485 -31.94 12.35 27.12
C ALA A 485 -31.21 10.99 26.98
N TYR A 486 -31.66 10.13 26.06
CA TYR A 486 -31.10 8.80 25.79
C TYR A 486 -29.95 8.89 24.78
N PRO A 487 -28.91 8.02 24.88
CA PRO A 487 -27.60 8.28 24.30
C PRO A 487 -27.59 8.43 22.78
N ALA A 488 -26.57 9.12 22.28
CA ALA A 488 -26.28 9.19 20.85
C ALA A 488 -25.88 7.79 20.32
N PRO A 489 -26.20 7.46 19.06
CA PRO A 489 -25.94 6.15 18.48
C PRO A 489 -24.49 5.67 18.50
N ALA A 490 -24.32 4.35 18.43
CA ALA A 490 -23.04 3.67 18.63
C ALA A 490 -22.60 2.81 17.42
N LEU A 491 -23.51 2.49 16.49
CA LEU A 491 -23.17 1.89 15.21
C LEU A 491 -22.61 2.95 14.23
N PRO A 492 -21.80 2.57 13.22
CA PRO A 492 -21.31 3.47 12.18
C PRO A 492 -22.41 3.79 11.15
N CYS A 493 -23.46 4.49 11.59
CA CYS A 493 -24.64 4.81 10.80
C CYS A 493 -24.32 5.73 9.59
N THR A 494 -24.79 5.35 8.41
CA THR A 494 -24.70 6.17 7.19
C THR A 494 -25.40 7.52 7.40
N VAL A 495 -24.64 8.61 7.24
CA VAL A 495 -25.12 10.01 7.24
C VAL A 495 -26.12 10.32 8.37
N LEU A 496 -25.86 9.84 9.59
CA LEU A 496 -26.72 10.16 10.74
C LEU A 496 -26.30 11.47 11.44
N GLY A 497 -27.28 12.30 11.79
CA GLY A 497 -27.12 13.65 12.29
C GLY A 497 -27.33 13.80 13.80
N ALA A 498 -28.18 14.76 14.17
CA ALA A 498 -28.37 15.21 15.54
C ALA A 498 -29.49 14.48 16.30
N LEU A 499 -30.40 13.78 15.63
CA LEU A 499 -31.65 13.25 16.19
C LEU A 499 -32.41 14.31 17.01
N ALA A 500 -32.48 15.55 16.50
CA ALA A 500 -33.10 16.65 17.24
C ALA A 500 -34.63 16.58 17.21
N ASN A 501 -35.26 17.10 18.27
CA ASN A 501 -36.72 17.13 18.45
C ASN A 501 -37.38 15.75 18.25
N ASP A 502 -36.80 14.70 18.84
CA ASP A 502 -37.14 13.32 18.50
C ASP A 502 -38.42 12.77 19.14
N VAL A 503 -39.02 11.79 18.47
CA VAL A 503 -40.25 11.09 18.89
C VAL A 503 -40.10 9.59 18.80
N TRP A 504 -40.82 8.88 19.68
CA TRP A 504 -40.62 7.46 19.93
C TRP A 504 -41.83 6.59 19.56
N PHE A 505 -41.56 5.42 19.02
CA PHE A 505 -42.54 4.36 18.79
C PHE A 505 -42.08 3.05 19.44
N GLU A 506 -43.01 2.16 19.76
CA GLU A 506 -42.72 0.81 20.21
C GLU A 506 -43.61 -0.22 19.49
N PHE A 507 -43.07 -1.40 19.22
CA PHE A 507 -43.80 -2.51 18.62
C PHE A 507 -43.33 -3.86 19.18
N SER A 508 -44.09 -4.93 18.94
CA SER A 508 -43.75 -6.28 19.42
C SER A 508 -44.38 -7.33 18.50
N PRO A 509 -43.61 -7.91 17.56
CA PRO A 509 -44.12 -8.77 16.50
C PRO A 509 -44.66 -10.10 17.06
N SER A 510 -45.68 -10.65 16.41
CA SER A 510 -46.35 -11.90 16.83
C SER A 510 -45.82 -13.17 16.17
N VAL A 511 -44.86 -13.00 15.26
CA VAL A 511 -44.14 -14.02 14.47
C VAL A 511 -42.68 -13.59 14.36
N ASP A 512 -41.80 -14.53 14.03
CA ASP A 512 -40.44 -14.21 13.60
C ASP A 512 -40.52 -13.66 12.16
N ALA A 513 -39.79 -12.59 11.85
CA ALA A 513 -39.96 -11.78 10.65
C ALA A 513 -38.69 -10.99 10.32
N VAL A 514 -38.59 -10.50 9.10
CA VAL A 514 -37.67 -9.41 8.73
C VAL A 514 -38.50 -8.16 8.45
N ALA A 515 -37.94 -6.97 8.74
CA ALA A 515 -38.60 -5.70 8.49
C ALA A 515 -37.73 -4.71 7.70
N GLU A 516 -38.34 -4.13 6.67
CA GLU A 516 -37.97 -2.82 6.16
C GLU A 516 -38.64 -1.73 7.02
N ILE A 517 -37.89 -0.69 7.40
CA ILE A 517 -38.42 0.44 8.17
C ILE A 517 -37.93 1.75 7.53
N HIS A 518 -38.87 2.63 7.16
CA HIS A 518 -38.53 3.85 6.42
C HIS A 518 -39.38 5.07 6.81
N THR A 519 -38.83 6.27 6.57
CA THR A 519 -39.55 7.56 6.61
C THR A 519 -39.87 8.10 5.21
N CYS A 520 -39.80 7.28 4.16
CA CYS A 520 -40.29 7.67 2.83
C CYS A 520 -41.79 8.08 2.91
N GLY A 521 -42.13 9.23 2.30
CA GLY A 521 -43.47 9.81 2.34
C GLY A 521 -43.67 10.87 3.43
N VAL A 522 -42.61 11.55 3.88
CA VAL A 522 -42.70 12.71 4.79
C VAL A 522 -43.16 13.96 4.03
N ALA A 523 -43.94 14.81 4.70
CA ALA A 523 -44.52 16.01 4.10
C ALA A 523 -43.53 17.20 4.15
N GLY A 524 -42.62 17.28 3.18
CA GLY A 524 -41.72 18.41 2.95
C GLY A 524 -40.23 18.06 3.00
N ASP A 525 -39.38 19.08 3.03
CA ASP A 525 -37.92 18.96 3.01
C ASP A 525 -37.31 18.50 4.37
N LEU A 526 -38.03 17.71 5.17
CA LEU A 526 -37.54 17.27 6.48
C LEU A 526 -36.52 16.14 6.34
N ASP A 527 -35.26 16.53 6.54
CA ASP A 527 -34.08 15.69 6.71
C ASP A 527 -34.18 14.88 8.03
N THR A 528 -34.61 13.61 7.94
CA THR A 528 -34.89 12.75 9.10
C THR A 528 -33.68 11.92 9.53
N ASP A 529 -33.57 11.65 10.84
CA ASP A 529 -32.72 10.60 11.40
C ASP A 529 -33.61 9.48 11.97
N LEU A 530 -33.29 8.20 11.70
CA LEU A 530 -34.00 7.04 12.27
C LEU A 530 -33.03 6.05 12.93
N VAL A 531 -33.42 5.56 14.12
CA VAL A 531 -32.71 4.48 14.84
C VAL A 531 -33.69 3.47 15.41
N VAL A 532 -33.35 2.19 15.28
CA VAL A 532 -34.10 1.04 15.80
C VAL A 532 -33.34 0.38 16.94
N TYR A 533 -34.05 0.07 18.01
CA TYR A 533 -33.53 -0.56 19.22
C TYR A 533 -34.31 -1.83 19.56
N GLU A 534 -33.62 -2.88 20.00
CA GLU A 534 -34.21 -3.96 20.80
C GLU A 534 -34.28 -3.53 22.28
N GLY A 535 -35.45 -3.70 22.91
CA GLY A 535 -35.63 -3.54 24.35
C GLY A 535 -36.88 -2.77 24.75
N SER A 536 -37.33 -3.01 25.98
CA SER A 536 -38.47 -2.31 26.61
C SER A 536 -38.07 -1.42 27.79
N ASP A 537 -36.80 -1.42 28.20
CA ASP A 537 -36.25 -0.55 29.25
C ASP A 537 -35.36 0.50 28.59
N CYS A 538 -35.80 1.76 28.57
CA CYS A 538 -35.08 2.88 27.96
C CYS A 538 -33.68 3.09 28.56
N THR A 539 -33.37 2.53 29.74
CA THR A 539 -32.03 2.60 30.36
C THR A 539 -31.09 1.46 29.96
N ALA A 540 -31.58 0.50 29.16
CA ALA A 540 -30.86 -0.71 28.73
C ALA A 540 -31.32 -1.21 27.34
N LEU A 541 -31.47 -0.29 26.39
CA LEU A 541 -31.74 -0.60 24.97
C LEU A 541 -30.46 -1.08 24.28
N THR A 542 -30.62 -2.02 23.33
CA THR A 542 -29.58 -2.42 22.36
C THR A 542 -29.92 -1.80 21.03
N GLU A 543 -28.98 -1.09 20.41
CA GLU A 543 -29.12 -0.54 19.06
C GLU A 543 -28.92 -1.64 18.01
N ILE A 544 -29.78 -1.71 16.99
CA ILE A 544 -29.74 -2.80 15.99
C ILE A 544 -29.75 -2.32 14.53
N ALA A 545 -30.27 -1.13 14.24
CA ALA A 545 -30.22 -0.53 12.90
C ALA A 545 -30.36 1.00 12.97
N CYS A 546 -29.78 1.72 12.03
CA CYS A 546 -29.85 3.18 11.95
C CYS A 546 -29.56 3.70 10.55
N ASN A 547 -30.17 4.82 10.17
CA ASN A 547 -29.83 5.57 8.97
C ASN A 547 -30.32 7.03 9.07
N GLY A 548 -29.58 7.98 8.50
CA GLY A 548 -30.09 9.32 8.21
C GLY A 548 -30.69 9.39 6.81
N ASP A 549 -29.84 9.23 5.79
CA ASP A 549 -30.17 9.41 4.37
C ASP A 549 -30.21 8.11 3.55
N ALA A 550 -31.16 8.05 2.61
CA ALA A 550 -31.35 6.95 1.68
C ALA A 550 -31.72 7.44 0.27
N GLY A 551 -31.48 6.59 -0.73
CA GLY A 551 -31.78 6.87 -2.14
C GLY A 551 -32.34 5.67 -2.90
N ILE A 552 -32.84 4.65 -2.19
CA ILE A 552 -33.16 3.32 -2.73
C ILE A 552 -34.63 3.27 -3.22
N LEU A 553 -35.58 3.59 -2.35
CA LEU A 553 -37.01 3.57 -2.65
C LEU A 553 -37.39 4.68 -3.63
N ALA A 554 -38.10 4.31 -4.69
CA ALA A 554 -38.48 5.22 -5.77
C ALA A 554 -39.69 6.10 -5.40
N GLY A 555 -39.56 7.41 -5.60
CA GLY A 555 -40.64 8.39 -5.35
C GLY A 555 -40.60 9.07 -3.98
N CYS A 556 -39.62 8.73 -3.14
CA CYS A 556 -39.40 9.36 -1.84
C CYS A 556 -38.86 10.80 -1.94
N GLN A 557 -38.94 11.55 -0.84
CA GLN A 557 -38.30 12.86 -0.71
C GLN A 557 -36.76 12.74 -0.74
N ALA A 558 -36.06 13.87 -0.95
CA ALA A 558 -34.62 13.88 -1.21
C ALA A 558 -33.72 13.51 -0.01
N TYR A 559 -34.26 13.60 1.20
CA TYR A 559 -33.58 13.26 2.46
C TYR A 559 -34.57 12.46 3.32
N TYR A 560 -34.28 11.18 3.54
CA TYR A 560 -35.15 10.27 4.28
C TYR A 560 -34.38 9.06 4.80
N SER A 561 -34.82 8.54 5.93
CA SER A 561 -34.19 7.41 6.57
C SER A 561 -34.83 6.10 6.13
N HIS A 562 -33.99 5.10 5.90
CA HIS A 562 -34.39 3.76 5.46
C HIS A 562 -33.41 2.76 6.06
N VAL A 563 -33.94 1.78 6.77
CA VAL A 563 -33.20 0.59 7.19
C VAL A 563 -33.91 -0.64 6.65
N GLN A 564 -33.14 -1.57 6.12
CA GLN A 564 -33.63 -2.83 5.55
C GLN A 564 -33.12 -3.98 6.42
N PHE A 565 -33.64 -5.20 6.17
CA PHE A 565 -33.13 -6.43 6.75
C PHE A 565 -33.11 -6.47 8.30
N VAL A 566 -34.01 -5.71 8.96
CA VAL A 566 -34.10 -5.65 10.42
C VAL A 566 -34.71 -6.96 10.94
N GLN A 567 -33.87 -7.83 11.47
CA GLN A 567 -34.25 -9.14 12.02
C GLN A 567 -35.12 -9.02 13.28
N LEU A 568 -36.32 -9.60 13.26
CA LEU A 568 -37.34 -9.49 14.32
C LEU A 568 -37.75 -10.85 14.90
N SER A 569 -37.55 -11.03 16.21
CA SER A 569 -37.97 -12.24 16.94
C SER A 569 -39.34 -12.10 17.61
N ALA A 570 -40.15 -13.16 17.53
CA ALA A 570 -41.53 -13.21 18.02
C ALA A 570 -41.64 -12.90 19.53
N GLY A 571 -42.34 -11.82 19.86
CA GLY A 571 -42.64 -11.44 21.24
C GLY A 571 -41.50 -10.75 22.00
N LEU A 572 -40.42 -10.35 21.32
CA LEU A 572 -39.55 -9.28 21.81
C LEU A 572 -40.23 -7.91 21.60
N THR A 573 -39.68 -6.88 22.22
CA THR A 573 -40.15 -5.50 22.07
C THR A 573 -39.06 -4.66 21.45
N TYR A 574 -39.42 -3.91 20.41
CA TYR A 574 -38.54 -3.03 19.66
C TYR A 574 -39.04 -1.59 19.79
N LYS A 575 -38.11 -0.63 19.70
CA LYS A 575 -38.41 0.81 19.72
C LYS A 575 -37.78 1.50 18.52
N ILE A 576 -38.51 2.45 17.94
CA ILE A 576 -38.02 3.32 16.87
C ILE A 576 -37.91 4.73 17.44
N ARG A 577 -36.76 5.37 17.26
CA ARG A 577 -36.51 6.79 17.53
C ARG A 577 -36.42 7.51 16.18
N ILE A 578 -37.15 8.61 16.03
CA ILE A 578 -37.14 9.42 14.80
C ILE A 578 -36.92 10.88 15.19
N GLY A 579 -35.90 11.51 14.64
CA GLY A 579 -35.59 12.93 14.83
C GLY A 579 -35.24 13.60 13.51
N ALA A 580 -34.57 14.74 13.58
CA ALA A 580 -34.02 15.43 12.41
C ALA A 580 -32.49 15.56 12.47
N TRP A 581 -31.84 15.54 11.29
CA TRP A 581 -30.39 15.68 11.13
C TRP A 581 -29.82 16.94 11.80
N ALA A 582 -30.61 18.01 11.84
CA ALA A 582 -30.29 19.26 12.51
C ALA A 582 -31.51 19.78 13.31
N VAL A 583 -31.49 21.05 13.73
CA VAL A 583 -32.55 21.68 14.55
C VAL A 583 -33.89 21.93 13.82
N GLU A 584 -34.21 21.06 12.86
CA GLU A 584 -35.39 21.14 12.01
C GLU A 584 -36.53 20.27 12.56
N THR A 585 -37.75 20.46 12.05
CA THR A 585 -38.95 19.79 12.56
C THR A 585 -40.01 19.70 11.47
N GLY A 586 -40.80 18.64 11.46
CA GLY A 586 -41.92 18.47 10.53
C GLY A 586 -42.80 17.27 10.89
N THR A 587 -43.65 16.87 9.94
CA THR A 587 -44.63 15.80 10.09
C THR A 587 -44.45 14.75 9.00
N GLY A 588 -44.53 13.48 9.38
CA GLY A 588 -44.26 12.38 8.46
C GLY A 588 -44.91 11.07 8.87
N THR A 589 -44.60 10.02 8.11
CA THR A 589 -45.03 8.66 8.40
C THR A 589 -43.79 7.79 8.55
N VAL A 590 -43.76 6.94 9.57
CA VAL A 590 -42.87 5.78 9.61
C VAL A 590 -43.65 4.57 9.17
N THR A 591 -43.09 3.83 8.22
CA THR A 591 -43.61 2.54 7.77
C THR A 591 -42.70 1.42 8.29
N ILE A 592 -43.31 0.30 8.64
CA ILE A 592 -42.68 -0.98 8.96
C ILE A 592 -43.32 -2.00 8.03
N ASP A 593 -42.58 -2.42 7.01
CA ASP A 593 -42.97 -3.51 6.11
C ASP A 593 -42.34 -4.80 6.63
N MET A 594 -43.13 -5.56 7.41
CA MET A 594 -42.68 -6.84 7.95
C MET A 594 -43.07 -7.99 7.02
N VAL A 595 -42.13 -8.85 6.68
CA VAL A 595 -42.41 -10.12 5.99
C VAL A 595 -41.96 -11.29 6.89
N VAL A 596 -42.68 -12.41 6.84
CA VAL A 596 -42.17 -13.67 7.42
C VAL A 596 -41.35 -14.32 6.32
N PRO A 597 -40.05 -14.57 6.52
CA PRO A 597 -39.23 -15.27 5.55
C PRO A 597 -39.92 -16.53 5.01
N GLY A 598 -39.92 -16.66 3.69
CA GLY A 598 -40.45 -17.78 2.94
C GLY A 598 -39.50 -18.98 2.97
N VAL A 599 -39.06 -19.33 1.76
CA VAL A 599 -37.88 -20.12 1.41
C VAL A 599 -37.53 -19.60 0.03
N GLU A 600 -36.34 -19.02 -0.14
CA GLU A 600 -35.87 -18.46 -1.41
C GLU A 600 -36.10 -19.40 -2.61
N ASP A 601 -36.57 -18.83 -3.74
CA ASP A 601 -36.69 -19.53 -5.03
C ASP A 601 -35.48 -19.21 -5.90
N CYS A 602 -34.38 -19.91 -5.61
CA CYS A 602 -32.96 -19.75 -5.99
C CYS A 602 -32.61 -19.53 -7.50
N THR A 603 -33.53 -19.09 -8.34
CA THR A 603 -33.44 -19.06 -9.81
C THR A 603 -34.28 -17.97 -10.50
N ASN A 604 -34.87 -17.01 -9.77
CA ASN A 604 -35.86 -16.05 -10.27
C ASN A 604 -35.42 -14.57 -10.26
N GLY A 605 -34.35 -14.22 -9.54
CA GLY A 605 -33.75 -12.88 -9.48
C GLY A 605 -34.38 -11.93 -8.46
N VAL A 606 -35.04 -12.46 -7.43
CA VAL A 606 -35.75 -11.69 -6.40
C VAL A 606 -35.52 -12.32 -5.03
N ASP A 607 -35.16 -11.47 -4.07
CA ASP A 607 -35.13 -11.74 -2.62
C ASP A 607 -36.56 -12.10 -2.15
N ASP A 608 -36.89 -13.40 -2.17
CA ASP A 608 -38.23 -13.97 -1.93
C ASP A 608 -38.46 -14.27 -0.43
N ASP A 609 -37.40 -14.31 0.39
CA ASP A 609 -37.50 -14.37 1.86
C ASP A 609 -37.03 -13.13 2.66
N LEU A 610 -36.43 -12.15 1.98
CA LEU A 610 -36.19 -10.78 2.42
C LEU A 610 -35.16 -10.64 3.54
N ASP A 611 -34.06 -11.41 3.45
CA ASP A 611 -32.89 -11.30 4.31
C ASP A 611 -31.78 -10.40 3.72
N GLY A 612 -31.81 -10.15 2.41
CA GLY A 612 -30.90 -9.25 1.69
C GLY A 612 -29.99 -9.92 0.64
N PHE A 613 -30.07 -11.24 0.49
CA PHE A 613 -29.41 -11.98 -0.59
C PHE A 613 -30.41 -12.31 -1.72
N ILE A 614 -29.94 -12.90 -2.85
CA ILE A 614 -30.80 -13.29 -3.99
C ILE A 614 -30.32 -14.57 -4.67
N ASP A 615 -31.26 -15.34 -5.19
CA ASP A 615 -31.03 -16.55 -5.99
C ASP A 615 -30.04 -17.52 -5.33
N CYS A 616 -28.86 -17.69 -5.92
CA CYS A 616 -27.83 -18.56 -5.38
C CYS A 616 -26.94 -17.85 -4.34
N PHE A 617 -26.87 -16.52 -4.35
CA PHE A 617 -26.08 -15.77 -3.37
C PHE A 617 -26.71 -15.81 -1.96
N ASP A 618 -27.93 -16.34 -1.86
CA ASP A 618 -28.63 -16.66 -0.62
C ASP A 618 -28.02 -17.89 0.12
N PRO A 619 -27.72 -17.78 1.43
CA PRO A 619 -27.19 -18.89 2.23
C PRO A 619 -28.12 -20.11 2.40
N ASP A 620 -29.44 -19.94 2.46
CA ASP A 620 -30.43 -21.03 2.57
C ASP A 620 -30.60 -21.76 1.21
N CYS A 621 -30.29 -21.09 0.10
CA CYS A 621 -30.19 -21.70 -1.24
C CYS A 621 -28.97 -22.62 -1.45
N TYR A 622 -28.02 -22.69 -0.51
CA TYR A 622 -26.87 -23.61 -0.54
C TYR A 622 -27.21 -25.09 -0.83
N THR A 623 -28.46 -25.52 -0.59
CA THR A 623 -28.90 -26.90 -0.84
C THR A 623 -29.67 -27.13 -2.15
N ASP A 624 -29.94 -26.10 -2.95
CA ASP A 624 -30.65 -26.25 -4.22
C ASP A 624 -29.71 -26.70 -5.37
N PRO A 625 -30.05 -27.78 -6.12
CA PRO A 625 -29.20 -28.34 -7.16
C PRO A 625 -29.13 -27.53 -8.46
N ASN A 626 -29.81 -26.38 -8.55
CA ASN A 626 -29.65 -25.43 -9.66
C ASN A 626 -28.49 -24.46 -9.42
N CYS A 627 -28.08 -24.25 -8.16
CA CYS A 627 -26.99 -23.36 -7.79
C CYS A 627 -25.62 -24.05 -7.89
N THR A 628 -24.65 -23.33 -8.45
CA THR A 628 -23.28 -23.81 -8.68
C THR A 628 -22.30 -22.83 -8.05
N TYR A 629 -21.90 -23.13 -6.84
CA TYR A 629 -20.94 -22.36 -6.05
C TYR A 629 -19.50 -22.63 -6.48
N ILE A 630 -18.65 -21.62 -6.30
CA ILE A 630 -17.20 -21.80 -6.18
C ILE A 630 -16.90 -21.82 -4.67
N ASP A 631 -16.26 -22.88 -4.17
CA ASP A 631 -15.91 -22.98 -2.75
C ASP A 631 -14.92 -21.84 -2.39
N GLY A 632 -15.28 -20.99 -1.42
CA GLY A 632 -14.51 -19.81 -1.01
C GLY A 632 -15.03 -18.46 -1.52
N ASP A 633 -15.89 -18.43 -2.54
CA ASP A 633 -16.44 -17.21 -3.15
C ASP A 633 -17.36 -16.43 -2.17
N GLU A 634 -18.17 -17.15 -1.39
CA GLU A 634 -19.09 -16.56 -0.42
C GLU A 634 -18.92 -17.16 0.99
N CYS A 635 -19.27 -16.39 2.03
CA CYS A 635 -18.99 -16.77 3.42
C CYS A 635 -19.58 -18.14 3.83
N PHE A 636 -20.72 -18.55 3.27
CA PHE A 636 -21.37 -19.81 3.61
C PHE A 636 -20.72 -21.03 2.92
N VAL A 637 -19.94 -20.79 1.85
CA VAL A 637 -19.05 -21.77 1.21
C VAL A 637 -17.58 -21.57 1.56
N ALA A 638 -17.27 -20.81 2.62
CA ALA A 638 -15.91 -20.47 3.03
C ALA A 638 -14.99 -21.69 3.21
N LEU A 639 -13.76 -21.56 2.69
CA LEU A 639 -12.72 -22.59 2.70
C LEU A 639 -12.09 -22.73 4.10
N ASP A 640 -11.94 -23.96 4.60
CA ASP A 640 -11.28 -24.21 5.89
C ASP A 640 -9.77 -23.96 5.80
N VAL A 641 -9.27 -23.01 6.60
CA VAL A 641 -7.84 -22.65 6.70
C VAL A 641 -7.27 -22.94 8.10
N VAL A 642 -5.96 -23.14 8.17
CA VAL A 642 -5.24 -23.59 9.37
C VAL A 642 -4.16 -22.60 9.82
N GLU A 643 -3.68 -22.78 11.05
CA GLU A 643 -2.49 -22.06 11.54
C GLU A 643 -1.24 -22.50 10.75
N GLY A 644 -0.58 -21.54 10.10
CA GLY A 644 0.44 -21.77 9.09
C GLY A 644 0.20 -20.91 7.84
N ALA A 645 0.84 -21.30 6.73
CA ALA A 645 0.60 -20.74 5.41
C ALA A 645 -0.56 -21.49 4.72
N ASN A 646 -1.50 -20.76 4.13
CA ASN A 646 -2.61 -21.29 3.34
C ASN A 646 -2.57 -20.60 1.97
N LEU A 647 -2.64 -21.37 0.89
CA LEU A 647 -2.77 -20.78 -0.45
C LEU A 647 -4.14 -20.13 -0.59
N ILE A 648 -4.16 -18.93 -1.18
CA ILE A 648 -5.37 -18.20 -1.53
C ILE A 648 -5.32 -17.86 -3.03
N ASP A 649 -6.47 -17.97 -3.66
CA ASP A 649 -6.76 -17.55 -5.01
C ASP A 649 -8.17 -16.93 -4.94
N THR A 650 -8.29 -15.67 -5.38
CA THR A 650 -9.57 -14.97 -5.50
C THR A 650 -9.84 -14.49 -6.93
N THR A 651 -9.02 -14.90 -7.90
CA THR A 651 -9.11 -14.46 -9.31
C THR A 651 -10.43 -14.82 -9.98
N THR A 652 -11.08 -15.89 -9.51
CA THR A 652 -12.38 -16.37 -10.00
C THR A 652 -13.57 -15.96 -9.11
N PHE A 653 -13.32 -15.27 -8.00
CA PHE A 653 -14.35 -14.87 -7.04
C PHE A 653 -14.99 -13.53 -7.43
N THR A 654 -16.23 -13.37 -7.00
CA THR A 654 -17.06 -12.18 -7.20
C THR A 654 -16.87 -11.19 -6.03
N ASN A 655 -17.72 -10.17 -5.93
CA ASN A 655 -17.72 -9.24 -4.80
C ASN A 655 -18.89 -9.59 -3.89
N SER A 656 -18.63 -10.16 -2.71
CA SER A 656 -19.69 -10.53 -1.77
C SER A 656 -20.47 -9.29 -1.31
N SER A 657 -21.79 -9.42 -1.24
CA SER A 657 -22.72 -8.32 -0.89
C SER A 657 -22.54 -7.78 0.54
N ASN A 658 -21.86 -8.51 1.41
CA ASN A 658 -21.58 -8.08 2.79
C ASN A 658 -20.87 -6.72 2.81
N LEU A 659 -21.38 -5.76 3.59
CA LEU A 659 -20.80 -4.43 3.69
C LEU A 659 -19.40 -4.46 4.36
N VAL A 660 -18.52 -3.58 3.87
CA VAL A 660 -17.14 -3.41 4.35
C VAL A 660 -17.06 -2.18 5.25
N ASP A 661 -16.67 -2.38 6.51
CA ASP A 661 -16.44 -1.29 7.49
C ASP A 661 -14.96 -1.21 7.92
N TYR A 662 -14.20 -0.32 7.30
CA TYR A 662 -12.86 0.04 7.74
C TYR A 662 -12.83 1.01 8.94
N GLY A 663 -13.99 1.44 9.47
CA GLY A 663 -14.09 2.33 10.64
C GLY A 663 -13.44 1.75 11.90
N LEU A 664 -13.43 0.42 12.02
CA LEU A 664 -12.70 -0.33 13.04
C LEU A 664 -11.16 -0.13 12.96
N CYS A 665 -10.63 0.16 11.77
CA CYS A 665 -9.20 0.19 11.44
C CYS A 665 -8.74 1.55 10.93
N ALA A 666 -9.26 2.63 11.52
CA ALA A 666 -9.01 4.01 11.12
C ALA A 666 -7.51 4.37 10.95
N GLY A 667 -7.05 4.39 9.69
CA GLY A 667 -5.68 4.72 9.30
C GLY A 667 -5.03 3.71 8.35
N THR A 668 -5.67 2.56 8.10
CA THR A 668 -5.30 1.66 6.99
C THR A 668 -5.74 2.25 5.65
N LEU A 669 -5.13 1.81 4.55
CA LEU A 669 -5.45 2.27 3.20
C LEU A 669 -6.47 1.36 2.50
N GLY A 670 -7.54 1.01 3.23
CA GLY A 670 -8.59 0.11 2.75
C GLY A 670 -9.17 0.53 1.39
N GLY A 671 -9.20 -0.40 0.44
CA GLY A 671 -9.71 -0.23 -0.92
C GLY A 671 -11.09 -0.86 -1.12
N ALA A 672 -11.34 -1.37 -2.33
CA ALA A 672 -12.65 -1.81 -2.76
C ALA A 672 -13.12 -3.14 -2.16
N MET A 673 -12.22 -3.98 -1.63
CA MET A 673 -12.50 -5.39 -1.33
C MET A 673 -13.11 -6.12 -2.53
N ALA A 674 -12.51 -5.98 -3.71
CA ALA A 674 -13.02 -6.59 -4.94
C ALA A 674 -12.47 -8.01 -5.15
N SER A 675 -13.26 -8.87 -5.81
CA SER A 675 -12.97 -10.30 -6.03
C SER A 675 -12.45 -10.96 -4.76
N ASP A 676 -13.35 -11.14 -3.80
CA ASP A 676 -13.01 -11.39 -2.41
C ASP A 676 -13.35 -12.81 -1.97
N GLY A 677 -12.46 -13.39 -1.16
CA GLY A 677 -12.51 -14.79 -0.74
C GLY A 677 -12.72 -14.94 0.76
N TRP A 678 -13.55 -15.92 1.12
CA TRP A 678 -13.91 -16.25 2.49
C TRP A 678 -13.25 -17.52 2.97
N TYR A 679 -12.60 -17.41 4.13
CA TYR A 679 -11.82 -18.47 4.75
C TYR A 679 -12.26 -18.65 6.21
N ARG A 680 -12.66 -19.87 6.58
CA ARG A 680 -13.09 -20.25 7.93
C ARG A 680 -11.91 -20.78 8.73
N TRP A 681 -11.70 -20.23 9.92
CA TRP A 681 -10.58 -20.56 10.79
C TRP A 681 -11.04 -20.83 12.23
N VAL A 682 -10.42 -21.79 12.92
CA VAL A 682 -10.65 -22.04 14.36
C VAL A 682 -9.33 -21.92 15.12
N ALA A 683 -9.23 -20.92 16.00
CA ALA A 683 -8.00 -20.63 16.73
C ALA A 683 -7.63 -21.73 17.72
N THR A 684 -6.39 -22.21 17.72
CA THR A 684 -5.96 -23.32 18.61
C THR A 684 -5.52 -22.86 20.00
N SER A 685 -5.27 -21.56 20.20
CA SER A 685 -4.67 -21.02 21.42
C SER A 685 -5.21 -19.64 21.82
N ASP A 686 -5.17 -19.33 23.12
CA ASP A 686 -5.46 -17.99 23.64
C ASP A 686 -4.20 -17.12 23.44
N ALA A 687 -4.12 -16.40 22.31
CA ALA A 687 -2.92 -15.66 21.91
C ALA A 687 -3.23 -14.43 21.06
N ASN A 688 -2.23 -13.55 20.88
CA ASN A 688 -2.22 -12.68 19.70
C ASN A 688 -1.90 -13.54 18.47
N TYR A 689 -2.48 -13.20 17.33
CA TYR A 689 -2.20 -13.81 16.04
C TYR A 689 -1.76 -12.74 15.06
N TRP A 690 -0.76 -13.07 14.26
CA TRP A 690 -0.50 -12.36 13.01
C TRP A 690 -1.27 -13.05 11.90
N ILE A 691 -2.13 -12.31 11.20
CA ILE A 691 -2.77 -12.75 9.96
C ILE A 691 -2.30 -11.83 8.84
N HIS A 692 -1.65 -12.38 7.81
CA HIS A 692 -1.10 -11.57 6.73
C HIS A 692 -1.01 -12.27 5.37
N THR A 693 -1.19 -11.49 4.31
CA THR A 693 -1.12 -11.91 2.89
C THR A 693 0.26 -11.74 2.26
N CYS A 694 1.30 -11.52 3.09
CA CYS A 694 2.70 -11.42 2.65
C CYS A 694 3.12 -12.63 1.82
N ASP A 695 3.40 -12.38 0.54
CA ASP A 695 3.85 -13.35 -0.45
C ASP A 695 4.74 -12.62 -1.47
N PRO A 696 5.95 -13.11 -1.83
CA PRO A 696 6.81 -12.44 -2.82
C PRO A 696 6.16 -12.23 -4.20
N ALA A 697 5.15 -13.04 -4.55
CA ALA A 697 4.39 -12.97 -5.80
C ALA A 697 2.93 -12.49 -5.60
N GLY A 698 2.54 -12.15 -4.37
CA GLY A 698 1.17 -11.74 -4.05
C GLY A 698 0.78 -10.35 -4.58
N TRP A 699 -0.50 -10.04 -4.43
CA TRP A 699 -1.12 -8.79 -4.92
C TRP A 699 -1.42 -7.79 -3.79
N ASP A 700 -1.97 -6.64 -4.21
CA ASP A 700 -2.46 -5.54 -3.37
C ASP A 700 -3.78 -5.96 -2.68
N THR A 701 -3.75 -6.16 -1.36
CA THR A 701 -4.76 -6.94 -0.61
C THR A 701 -5.38 -6.19 0.56
N ASP A 702 -6.72 -6.20 0.62
CA ASP A 702 -7.48 -5.86 1.82
C ASP A 702 -7.86 -7.15 2.59
N VAL A 703 -7.82 -7.12 3.92
CA VAL A 703 -8.20 -8.26 4.78
C VAL A 703 -9.08 -7.81 5.94
N ILE A 704 -10.14 -8.57 6.23
CA ILE A 704 -11.02 -8.37 7.40
C ILE A 704 -11.26 -9.70 8.10
N VAL A 705 -11.22 -9.69 9.43
CA VAL A 705 -11.53 -10.84 10.29
C VAL A 705 -12.82 -10.53 11.05
N TYR A 706 -13.73 -11.50 11.07
CA TYR A 706 -15.06 -11.43 11.70
C TYR A 706 -15.24 -12.53 12.76
N GLU A 707 -16.02 -12.25 13.80
CA GLU A 707 -16.65 -13.27 14.66
C GLU A 707 -18.15 -13.38 14.30
N GLY A 708 -18.70 -14.59 14.35
CA GLY A 708 -20.12 -14.85 14.11
C GLY A 708 -20.39 -15.73 12.87
N PRO A 709 -21.65 -16.18 12.68
CA PRO A 709 -22.09 -16.85 11.46
C PRO A 709 -22.36 -15.82 10.33
N CYS A 710 -22.55 -16.29 9.09
CA CYS A 710 -22.80 -15.44 7.91
C CYS A 710 -23.91 -14.40 8.08
N ASP A 711 -25.04 -14.81 8.66
CA ASP A 711 -26.22 -14.00 8.95
C ASP A 711 -26.00 -12.94 10.05
N ALA A 712 -24.86 -12.99 10.76
CA ALA A 712 -24.55 -12.09 11.87
C ALA A 712 -23.02 -11.87 12.04
N LEU A 713 -22.31 -11.62 10.93
CA LEU A 713 -20.86 -11.35 10.94
C LEU A 713 -20.55 -10.01 11.61
N VAL A 714 -19.66 -10.02 12.62
CA VAL A 714 -19.18 -8.83 13.33
C VAL A 714 -17.68 -8.66 13.08
N PRO A 715 -17.20 -7.59 12.43
CA PRO A 715 -15.77 -7.39 12.21
C PRO A 715 -15.03 -7.16 13.54
N VAL A 716 -13.90 -7.85 13.72
CA VAL A 716 -13.06 -7.80 14.92
C VAL A 716 -11.63 -7.31 14.66
N ALA A 717 -11.16 -7.39 13.40
CA ALA A 717 -9.91 -6.77 12.96
C ALA A 717 -9.88 -6.59 11.43
N CYS A 718 -9.05 -5.69 10.92
CA CYS A 718 -8.92 -5.39 9.49
C CYS A 718 -7.58 -4.72 9.14
N ASN A 719 -7.17 -4.84 7.87
CA ASN A 719 -6.09 -4.06 7.25
C ASN A 719 -6.33 -3.88 5.73
N GLY A 720 -5.57 -2.95 5.14
CA GLY A 720 -5.42 -2.77 3.69
C GLY A 720 -3.92 -2.87 3.39
N ASP A 721 -3.25 -1.75 3.13
CA ASP A 721 -1.78 -1.69 3.26
C ASP A 721 -1.28 -1.97 4.69
N ASP A 722 -0.23 -2.79 4.81
CA ASP A 722 0.83 -2.61 5.80
C ASP A 722 2.08 -1.93 5.20
N GLN A 723 2.73 -1.10 6.01
CA GLN A 723 4.03 -0.49 5.72
C GLN A 723 5.03 -0.69 6.88
N ALA A 724 4.68 -1.49 7.89
CA ALA A 724 5.58 -1.94 8.93
C ALA A 724 6.45 -3.09 8.39
N GLY A 725 7.77 -2.85 8.30
CA GLY A 725 8.76 -3.88 7.94
C GLY A 725 8.98 -4.95 9.02
N LEU A 726 7.89 -5.52 9.57
CA LEU A 726 7.87 -6.61 10.54
C LEU A 726 7.94 -7.97 9.85
N VAL A 727 7.31 -8.08 8.68
CA VAL A 727 7.47 -9.18 7.73
C VAL A 727 8.32 -8.67 6.56
N THR A 728 9.18 -9.51 5.99
CA THR A 728 10.18 -9.09 4.99
C THR A 728 10.27 -10.08 3.83
N GLY A 729 10.22 -9.57 2.60
CA GLY A 729 10.20 -10.39 1.38
C GLY A 729 8.84 -10.44 0.68
N CYS A 730 7.83 -9.77 1.23
CA CYS A 730 6.49 -9.62 0.67
C CYS A 730 6.46 -8.78 -0.62
N GLN A 731 5.34 -8.85 -1.34
CA GLN A 731 4.90 -7.83 -2.28
C GLN A 731 4.75 -6.44 -1.62
N GLY A 732 4.53 -5.41 -2.44
CA GLY A 732 4.04 -4.12 -1.94
C GLY A 732 2.53 -4.18 -1.67
N PHE A 733 2.05 -3.46 -0.66
CA PHE A 733 0.62 -3.34 -0.34
C PHE A 733 -0.03 -4.68 0.07
N PHE A 734 0.73 -5.51 0.79
CA PHE A 734 0.19 -6.68 1.48
C PHE A 734 -0.51 -6.28 2.77
N SER A 735 -1.53 -7.03 3.16
CA SER A 735 -2.28 -6.85 4.40
C SER A 735 -1.65 -7.56 5.59
N PHE A 736 -1.66 -6.91 6.75
CA PHE A 736 -1.18 -7.42 8.03
C PHE A 736 -2.10 -7.01 9.19
N ILE A 737 -2.52 -8.00 9.98
CA ILE A 737 -3.35 -7.84 11.18
C ILE A 737 -2.64 -8.46 12.37
N GLU A 738 -2.53 -7.73 13.48
CA GLU A 738 -2.30 -8.32 14.82
C GLU A 738 -3.53 -8.12 15.71
N PHE A 739 -4.19 -9.21 16.12
CA PHE A 739 -5.32 -9.19 17.06
C PHE A 739 -5.27 -10.37 18.04
N THR A 740 -6.06 -10.32 19.11
CA THR A 740 -6.15 -11.41 20.10
C THR A 740 -7.31 -12.36 19.77
N ALA A 741 -7.02 -13.62 19.49
CA ALA A 741 -8.02 -14.67 19.27
C ALA A 741 -8.12 -15.61 20.49
N LEU A 742 -9.25 -16.31 20.63
CA LEU A 742 -9.54 -17.21 21.76
C LEU A 742 -9.62 -18.68 21.33
N ALA A 743 -9.06 -19.58 22.15
CA ALA A 743 -8.93 -20.99 21.81
C ALA A 743 -10.28 -21.70 21.63
N GLY A 744 -10.56 -22.17 20.41
CA GLY A 744 -11.80 -22.82 20.03
C GLY A 744 -12.95 -21.87 19.67
N THR A 745 -12.68 -20.58 19.50
CA THR A 745 -13.56 -19.66 18.75
C THR A 745 -13.32 -19.85 17.25
N GLU A 746 -14.40 -19.76 16.48
CA GLU A 746 -14.41 -19.78 15.02
C GLU A 746 -14.45 -18.34 14.49
N TYR A 747 -13.64 -18.06 13.49
CA TYR A 747 -13.42 -16.76 12.86
C TYR A 747 -13.60 -16.91 11.35
N MET A 748 -14.20 -15.92 10.71
CA MET A 748 -14.27 -15.81 9.25
C MET A 748 -13.28 -14.74 8.80
N ILE A 749 -12.48 -15.03 7.77
CA ILE A 749 -11.48 -14.12 7.21
C ILE A 749 -11.89 -13.84 5.76
N ARG A 750 -12.13 -12.57 5.45
CA ARG A 750 -12.38 -12.07 4.09
C ARG A 750 -11.07 -11.49 3.54
N VAL A 751 -10.69 -11.85 2.33
CA VAL A 751 -9.50 -11.33 1.63
C VAL A 751 -9.89 -10.91 0.22
N GLY A 752 -9.73 -9.64 -0.13
CA GLY A 752 -10.00 -9.09 -1.46
C GLY A 752 -8.90 -8.17 -1.93
N SER A 753 -9.08 -7.48 -3.05
CA SER A 753 -8.12 -6.48 -3.53
C SER A 753 -8.54 -5.04 -3.26
N TRP A 754 -7.55 -4.15 -3.22
CA TRP A 754 -7.76 -2.70 -3.14
C TRP A 754 -8.49 -2.14 -4.38
N GLY A 755 -8.30 -2.77 -5.54
CA GLY A 755 -8.70 -2.27 -6.85
C GLY A 755 -9.95 -2.94 -7.43
N ALA A 756 -9.82 -3.49 -8.64
CA ALA A 756 -10.84 -4.33 -9.27
C ALA A 756 -10.15 -5.58 -9.83
N GLY A 757 -10.71 -6.75 -9.55
CA GLY A 757 -10.09 -8.06 -9.85
C GLY A 757 -9.35 -8.67 -8.64
N GLY A 758 -9.23 -10.00 -8.63
CA GLY A 758 -8.61 -10.78 -7.55
C GLY A 758 -7.14 -11.10 -7.82
N GLY A 759 -6.56 -12.00 -7.01
CA GLY A 759 -5.18 -12.45 -7.18
C GLY A 759 -4.88 -13.77 -6.48
N THR A 760 -3.62 -14.21 -6.56
CA THR A 760 -3.13 -15.45 -5.93
C THR A 760 -1.96 -15.18 -4.98
N GLY A 761 -1.80 -16.00 -3.94
CA GLY A 761 -0.77 -15.82 -2.91
C GLY A 761 -1.01 -16.64 -1.64
N THR A 762 -0.53 -16.13 -0.49
CA THR A 762 -0.51 -16.90 0.77
C THR A 762 -1.13 -16.16 1.96
N LEU A 763 -2.27 -16.63 2.46
CA LEU A 763 -2.83 -16.24 3.76
C LEU A 763 -2.11 -16.98 4.90
N ASN A 764 -1.25 -16.26 5.60
CA ASN A 764 -0.54 -16.78 6.76
C ASN A 764 -1.31 -16.48 8.04
N ILE A 765 -1.51 -17.47 8.91
CA ILE A 765 -2.18 -17.36 10.21
C ILE A 765 -1.24 -17.88 11.30
N VAL A 766 -0.59 -16.99 12.05
CA VAL A 766 0.55 -17.33 12.92
C VAL A 766 0.27 -16.97 14.39
N PRO A 767 0.16 -17.96 15.31
CA PRO A 767 0.00 -17.69 16.74
C PRO A 767 1.28 -17.09 17.35
N LEU A 768 1.18 -15.86 17.87
CA LEU A 768 2.22 -15.22 18.70
C LEU A 768 2.22 -15.79 20.13
N LEU A 769 2.50 -17.09 20.25
CA LEU A 769 2.74 -17.74 21.54
C LEU A 769 3.90 -17.10 22.32
N CYS A 770 4.77 -16.34 21.63
CA CYS A 770 5.70 -15.40 22.24
C CYS A 770 6.04 -14.25 21.26
N PRO A 771 5.68 -12.98 21.55
CA PRO A 771 5.92 -11.86 20.64
C PRO A 771 7.39 -11.63 20.28
N PRO A 772 7.72 -11.21 19.06
CA PRO A 772 9.10 -10.93 18.66
C PRO A 772 9.72 -9.82 19.51
N MET A 773 11.03 -9.90 19.72
CA MET A 773 11.79 -8.84 20.38
C MET A 773 12.02 -7.68 19.40
N ALA A 774 12.06 -6.45 19.92
CA ALA A 774 12.28 -5.23 19.14
C ALA A 774 13.26 -4.27 19.84
N GLY A 775 13.84 -3.35 19.07
CA GLY A 775 14.65 -2.24 19.61
C GLY A 775 15.97 -2.66 20.26
N LEU A 776 16.57 -3.79 19.86
CA LEU A 776 17.86 -4.22 20.40
C LEU A 776 18.98 -3.24 20.00
N ALA A 777 19.66 -2.70 21.01
CA ALA A 777 20.83 -1.85 20.87
C ALA A 777 21.95 -2.31 21.81
N SER A 778 23.19 -1.96 21.49
CA SER A 778 24.38 -2.32 22.27
C SER A 778 25.35 -1.16 22.40
N THR A 779 25.99 -1.02 23.56
CA THR A 779 27.09 -0.07 23.81
C THR A 779 28.21 -0.77 24.55
N SER A 780 29.47 -0.40 24.28
CA SER A 780 30.66 -0.97 24.92
C SER A 780 31.43 0.08 25.72
N ASP A 781 31.78 -0.21 26.97
CA ASP A 781 32.68 0.63 27.77
C ASP A 781 34.14 0.34 27.42
N CYS A 782 34.82 1.33 26.86
CA CYS A 782 36.20 1.23 26.38
C CYS A 782 37.27 1.03 27.47
N VAL A 783 36.92 1.22 28.75
CA VAL A 783 37.84 1.15 29.90
C VAL A 783 37.65 -0.14 30.68
N THR A 784 36.42 -0.65 30.80
CA THR A 784 36.12 -1.92 31.48
C THR A 784 36.01 -3.11 30.53
N GLY A 785 35.64 -2.89 29.27
CA GLY A 785 35.25 -3.94 28.33
C GLY A 785 33.83 -4.48 28.56
N ASP A 786 33.01 -3.79 29.36
CA ASP A 786 31.61 -4.21 29.58
C ASP A 786 30.74 -3.86 28.37
N VAL A 787 29.91 -4.80 27.89
CA VAL A 787 28.86 -4.52 26.89
C VAL A 787 27.52 -4.37 27.60
N THR A 788 26.86 -3.24 27.41
CA THR A 788 25.47 -3.02 27.82
C THR A 788 24.55 -3.21 26.61
N LEU A 789 23.69 -4.23 26.68
CA LEU A 789 22.58 -4.47 25.77
C LEU A 789 21.31 -3.81 26.32
N SER A 790 20.42 -3.35 25.44
CA SER A 790 19.10 -2.84 25.79
C SER A 790 18.08 -3.16 24.70
N TRP A 791 16.83 -3.42 25.06
CA TRP A 791 15.74 -3.77 24.14
C TRP A 791 14.38 -3.22 24.62
N THR A 792 13.38 -3.21 23.74
CA THR A 792 12.00 -2.86 24.08
C THR A 792 11.36 -4.00 24.89
N GLY A 793 10.76 -3.68 26.04
CA GLY A 793 10.19 -4.68 26.95
C GLY A 793 8.77 -5.11 26.58
N ASN A 794 8.60 -6.42 26.33
CA ASN A 794 7.31 -7.10 26.19
C ASN A 794 7.08 -8.04 27.40
N ALA A 795 5.92 -8.69 27.46
CA ALA A 795 5.52 -9.57 28.58
C ALA A 795 6.10 -11.00 28.45
N TYR A 796 7.43 -11.14 28.57
CA TYR A 796 8.11 -12.45 28.54
C TYR A 796 8.11 -13.15 29.92
N ASP A 797 8.26 -14.48 29.94
CA ASP A 797 8.63 -15.22 31.18
C ASP A 797 10.11 -14.98 31.51
N THR A 798 10.97 -15.18 30.51
CA THR A 798 12.41 -14.92 30.55
C THR A 798 12.89 -14.34 29.22
N VAL A 799 13.99 -13.60 29.25
CA VAL A 799 14.76 -13.22 28.05
C VAL A 799 16.08 -13.98 28.06
N ASP A 800 16.36 -14.69 26.97
CA ASP A 800 17.63 -15.39 26.76
C ASP A 800 18.62 -14.45 26.05
N ILE A 801 19.85 -14.37 26.57
CA ILE A 801 20.97 -13.66 25.94
C ILE A 801 21.99 -14.69 25.47
N LEU A 802 22.20 -14.75 24.16
CA LEU A 802 23.27 -15.52 23.54
C LEU A 802 24.36 -14.58 23.04
N ARG A 803 25.61 -15.04 23.10
CA ARG A 803 26.78 -14.40 22.48
C ARG A 803 27.53 -15.44 21.65
N ASP A 804 27.81 -15.14 20.40
CA ASP A 804 28.43 -16.02 19.40
C ASP A 804 27.69 -17.36 19.29
N SER A 805 26.35 -17.29 19.21
CA SER A 805 25.40 -18.42 19.26
C SER A 805 25.42 -19.28 20.54
N VAL A 806 26.08 -18.85 21.61
CA VAL A 806 26.11 -19.55 22.91
C VAL A 806 25.31 -18.77 23.95
N LEU A 807 24.30 -19.41 24.54
CA LEU A 807 23.54 -18.85 25.69
C LEU A 807 24.50 -18.53 26.85
N ILE A 808 24.54 -17.25 27.26
CA ILE A 808 25.38 -16.75 28.35
C ILE A 808 24.59 -16.48 29.63
N ASP A 809 23.33 -16.03 29.53
CA ASP A 809 22.42 -15.84 30.67
C ASP A 809 20.94 -15.86 30.23
N SER A 810 20.04 -16.04 31.20
CA SER A 810 18.58 -15.98 31.02
C SER A 810 17.98 -15.08 32.12
N VAL A 811 17.61 -13.85 31.76
CA VAL A 811 17.11 -12.83 32.70
C VAL A 811 15.58 -12.89 32.85
N PRO A 812 15.00 -12.34 33.95
CA PRO A 812 13.55 -12.17 34.06
C PRO A 812 12.96 -11.45 32.84
N GLY A 813 11.82 -11.91 32.34
CA GLY A 813 11.23 -11.36 31.11
C GLY A 813 10.73 -9.92 31.20
N THR A 814 10.72 -9.33 32.42
CA THR A 814 10.46 -7.90 32.67
C THR A 814 11.68 -7.00 32.47
N ASP A 815 12.87 -7.57 32.33
CA ASP A 815 14.11 -6.79 32.23
C ASP A 815 14.29 -6.32 30.77
N THR A 816 14.80 -5.08 30.61
CA THR A 816 14.96 -4.40 29.31
C THR A 816 16.42 -4.09 28.97
N SER A 817 17.36 -4.63 29.76
CA SER A 817 18.79 -4.48 29.54
C SER A 817 19.59 -5.60 30.21
N TYR A 818 20.78 -5.84 29.67
CA TYR A 818 21.77 -6.79 30.20
C TYR A 818 23.16 -6.16 30.14
N VAL A 819 24.05 -6.56 31.06
CA VAL A 819 25.45 -6.14 31.04
C VAL A 819 26.35 -7.38 31.05
N ASP A 820 27.12 -7.55 29.98
CA ASP A 820 28.11 -8.62 29.80
C ASP A 820 29.51 -8.07 30.15
N PRO A 821 30.08 -8.43 31.31
CA PRO A 821 31.18 -7.65 31.88
C PRO A 821 32.58 -8.15 31.51
N GLY A 822 33.49 -7.21 31.27
CA GLY A 822 34.93 -7.45 31.19
C GLY A 822 35.40 -8.25 29.98
N LEU A 823 34.84 -8.00 28.79
CA LEU A 823 35.25 -8.63 27.54
C LEU A 823 36.62 -8.14 27.06
N ALA A 824 37.26 -8.96 26.23
CA ALA A 824 38.49 -8.60 25.54
C ALA A 824 38.17 -7.80 24.27
N SER A 825 39.15 -7.10 23.70
CA SER A 825 38.96 -6.45 22.41
C SER A 825 38.61 -7.47 21.33
N GLY A 826 37.54 -7.24 20.58
CA GLY A 826 37.02 -8.16 19.58
C GLY A 826 35.61 -7.78 19.12
N SER A 827 35.13 -8.45 18.08
CA SER A 827 33.75 -8.35 17.63
C SER A 827 32.96 -9.54 18.19
N TYR A 828 31.77 -9.28 18.72
CA TYR A 828 30.89 -10.27 19.35
C TYR A 828 29.49 -10.15 18.77
N GLN A 829 28.87 -11.27 18.39
CA GLN A 829 27.49 -11.27 17.91
C GLN A 829 26.55 -11.66 19.05
N TYR A 830 25.67 -10.76 19.45
CA TYR A 830 24.61 -11.04 20.41
C TYR A 830 23.32 -11.42 19.72
N THR A 831 22.63 -12.41 20.25
CA THR A 831 21.23 -12.73 19.93
C THR A 831 20.44 -12.59 21.22
N VAL A 832 19.36 -11.82 21.20
CA VAL A 832 18.48 -11.62 22.36
C VAL A 832 17.05 -11.98 21.95
N GLN A 833 16.42 -12.84 22.73
CA GLN A 833 15.14 -13.46 22.38
C GLN A 833 14.22 -13.56 23.60
N GLY A 834 12.92 -13.33 23.39
CA GLY A 834 11.90 -13.57 24.40
C GLY A 834 11.54 -15.06 24.51
N VAL A 835 11.19 -15.51 25.71
CA VAL A 835 10.70 -16.86 25.97
C VAL A 835 9.38 -16.79 26.75
N CYS A 836 8.36 -17.51 26.28
CA CYS A 836 7.00 -17.51 26.82
C CYS A 836 6.47 -18.94 26.84
N ALA A 837 6.06 -19.45 28.00
CA ALA A 837 5.61 -20.85 28.22
C ALA A 837 6.59 -21.95 27.76
N GLY A 838 7.82 -21.60 27.38
CA GLY A 838 8.83 -22.49 26.79
C GLY A 838 8.99 -22.36 25.27
N ASN A 839 8.15 -21.56 24.60
CA ASN A 839 8.32 -21.15 23.21
C ASN A 839 9.31 -19.98 23.13
N ILE A 840 10.14 -19.97 22.10
CA ILE A 840 11.06 -18.85 21.80
C ILE A 840 10.38 -17.94 20.79
N GLY A 841 10.25 -16.65 21.11
CA GLY A 841 9.76 -15.62 20.19
C GLY A 841 10.84 -15.12 19.24
N GLY A 842 10.46 -14.33 18.24
CA GLY A 842 11.41 -13.77 17.26
C GLY A 842 12.61 -13.06 17.90
N SER A 843 13.82 -13.44 17.50
CA SER A 843 15.07 -12.99 18.10
C SER A 843 15.67 -11.79 17.37
N GLN A 844 16.20 -10.81 18.12
CA GLN A 844 17.01 -9.73 17.57
C GLN A 844 18.50 -10.09 17.60
N ILE A 845 19.26 -9.64 16.60
CA ILE A 845 20.70 -9.88 16.49
C ILE A 845 21.45 -8.56 16.35
N ILE A 846 22.53 -8.36 17.11
CA ILE A 846 23.41 -7.19 16.98
C ILE A 846 24.88 -7.60 17.11
N THR A 847 25.74 -7.02 16.27
CA THR A 847 27.19 -7.18 16.36
C THR A 847 27.78 -6.01 17.16
N THR A 848 28.38 -6.30 18.31
CA THR A 848 29.05 -5.29 19.15
C THR A 848 30.56 -5.45 19.05
N ASN A 849 31.25 -4.38 18.67
CA ASN A 849 32.70 -4.30 18.76
C ASN A 849 33.09 -3.82 20.16
N VAL A 850 33.85 -4.64 20.89
CA VAL A 850 34.51 -4.25 22.14
C VAL A 850 35.90 -3.75 21.79
N ALA A 851 36.21 -2.55 22.24
CA ALA A 851 37.52 -1.93 22.12
C ALA A 851 38.14 -1.71 23.51
N SER A 852 39.48 -1.72 23.58
CA SER A 852 40.24 -1.49 24.81
C SER A 852 41.03 -0.20 24.69
N TYR A 853 40.91 0.67 25.68
CA TYR A 853 41.57 1.96 25.76
C TYR A 853 42.16 2.15 27.17
N GLY A 854 43.49 2.29 27.25
CA GLY A 854 44.24 2.34 28.52
C GLY A 854 44.40 3.73 29.12
N GLY A 855 43.98 4.78 28.40
CA GLY A 855 44.17 6.19 28.79
C GLY A 855 45.22 6.93 27.95
N GLU A 856 45.63 6.38 26.81
CA GLU A 856 46.66 6.93 25.93
C GLU A 856 46.20 8.23 25.24
N PRO A 857 47.03 9.28 25.17
CA PRO A 857 46.64 10.56 24.54
C PRO A 857 46.49 10.51 23.01
N HIS A 858 46.98 9.47 22.33
CA HIS A 858 46.84 9.31 20.88
C HIS A 858 46.25 7.95 20.51
N VAL A 859 45.50 7.89 19.42
CA VAL A 859 45.08 6.64 18.76
C VAL A 859 45.62 6.61 17.33
N ILE A 860 46.19 5.47 16.93
CA ILE A 860 46.53 5.15 15.54
C ILE A 860 45.47 4.18 15.02
N PHE A 861 44.71 4.62 14.02
CA PHE A 861 43.85 3.76 13.21
C PHE A 861 44.73 3.14 12.13
N ALA A 862 45.20 1.92 12.41
CA ALA A 862 45.97 1.07 11.52
C ALA A 862 45.01 0.27 10.64
N VAL A 863 44.37 0.98 9.70
CA VAL A 863 43.39 0.41 8.77
C VAL A 863 43.91 0.27 7.34
N GLU A 864 45.12 0.80 7.06
CA GLU A 864 45.90 0.54 5.85
C GLU A 864 45.98 -0.96 5.50
N GLY A 865 45.94 -1.26 4.20
CA GLY A 865 46.21 -2.60 3.68
C GLY A 865 47.69 -2.98 3.77
N ILE A 866 48.04 -4.15 3.24
CA ILE A 866 49.44 -4.63 3.24
C ILE A 866 50.08 -4.43 1.87
N ASP A 867 50.99 -3.48 1.77
CA ASP A 867 51.85 -3.25 0.59
C ASP A 867 53.34 -3.09 0.97
N ASP A 868 54.08 -2.24 0.24
CA ASP A 868 55.53 -2.02 0.40
C ASP A 868 55.86 -0.80 1.30
N ILE A 869 54.88 0.00 1.75
CA ILE A 869 55.05 1.18 2.63
C ILE A 869 54.19 1.06 3.91
N ASP A 870 54.83 0.64 5.00
CA ASP A 870 54.21 0.44 6.32
C ASP A 870 54.14 1.77 7.10
N SER A 871 53.10 2.56 6.81
CA SER A 871 52.87 3.90 7.39
C SER A 871 52.62 3.84 8.90
N VAL A 872 51.88 2.82 9.36
CA VAL A 872 51.69 2.54 10.79
C VAL A 872 53.02 2.33 11.51
N THR A 873 53.93 1.49 11.00
CA THR A 873 55.24 1.26 11.63
C THR A 873 56.12 2.51 11.57
N ALA A 874 56.07 3.28 10.49
CA ALA A 874 56.81 4.54 10.37
C ALA A 874 56.34 5.56 11.41
N LEU A 875 55.03 5.78 11.54
CA LEU A 875 54.46 6.68 12.53
C LEU A 875 54.70 6.18 13.96
N GLN A 876 54.52 4.88 14.22
CA GLN A 876 54.82 4.28 15.54
C GLN A 876 56.27 4.55 15.95
N ALA A 877 57.24 4.34 15.05
CA ALA A 877 58.65 4.63 15.31
C ALA A 877 58.93 6.12 15.55
N ALA A 878 58.23 7.02 14.83
CA ALA A 878 58.37 8.46 15.01
C ALA A 878 57.73 8.97 16.32
N LEU A 879 56.59 8.41 16.73
CA LEU A 879 55.94 8.71 18.01
C LEU A 879 56.74 8.15 19.20
N ASP A 880 57.26 6.92 19.11
CA ASP A 880 58.18 6.33 20.09
C ASP A 880 59.43 7.20 20.28
N ALA A 881 60.01 7.70 19.18
CA ALA A 881 61.18 8.58 19.21
C ALA A 881 60.89 9.95 19.84
N ASN A 882 59.69 10.49 19.63
CA ASN A 882 59.19 11.69 20.31
C ASN A 882 58.70 11.43 21.75
N GLY A 883 58.66 10.18 22.20
CA GLY A 883 58.23 9.79 23.55
C GLY A 883 56.72 9.84 23.79
N VAL A 884 55.94 9.78 22.71
CA VAL A 884 54.47 9.82 22.73
C VAL A 884 53.90 8.43 22.97
N SER A 885 52.94 8.34 23.88
CA SER A 885 52.20 7.10 24.15
C SER A 885 50.88 7.07 23.38
N TYR A 886 50.61 5.96 22.69
CA TYR A 886 49.48 5.77 21.80
C TYR A 886 48.87 4.37 21.96
N VAL A 887 47.60 4.23 21.59
CA VAL A 887 46.93 2.95 21.33
C VAL A 887 46.86 2.73 19.82
N THR A 888 46.87 1.48 19.34
CA THR A 888 46.69 1.15 17.92
C THR A 888 45.52 0.19 17.75
N THR A 889 44.68 0.43 16.75
CA THR A 889 43.47 -0.34 16.44
C THR A 889 43.37 -0.60 14.94
N THR A 890 42.85 -1.77 14.56
CA THR A 890 42.53 -2.14 13.17
C THR A 890 41.02 -2.05 12.87
N LEU A 891 40.26 -1.40 13.76
CA LEU A 891 38.87 -1.01 13.56
C LEU A 891 38.83 0.48 13.22
N GLY A 892 38.02 0.89 12.24
CA GLY A 892 37.80 2.30 11.92
C GLY A 892 37.21 3.12 13.08
N PRO A 893 37.33 4.47 13.06
CA PRO A 893 36.81 5.39 14.07
C PRO A 893 35.43 5.08 14.65
N GLY A 894 34.44 4.81 13.79
CA GLY A 894 33.06 4.51 14.19
C GLY A 894 32.94 3.10 14.79
N ALA A 895 33.64 2.14 14.21
CA ALA A 895 33.68 0.75 14.70
C ALA A 895 34.48 0.58 16.01
N TRP A 896 35.40 1.50 16.32
CA TRP A 896 36.21 1.49 17.55
C TRP A 896 35.50 2.17 18.73
N GLY A 897 34.64 3.16 18.48
CA GLY A 897 33.78 3.82 19.48
C GLY A 897 34.48 4.69 20.55
N CYS A 898 35.76 4.45 20.84
CA CYS A 898 36.45 5.08 21.98
C CYS A 898 36.90 6.53 21.76
N LEU A 899 36.68 7.12 20.59
CA LEU A 899 37.03 8.52 20.29
C LEU A 899 36.35 9.54 21.22
N GLY A 900 35.22 9.20 21.85
CA GLY A 900 34.61 10.03 22.90
C GLY A 900 35.48 10.19 24.17
N SER A 901 36.46 9.31 24.39
CA SER A 901 37.21 9.24 25.65
C SER A 901 38.01 10.52 25.97
N GLY A 902 37.84 11.05 27.18
CA GLY A 902 38.30 12.38 27.59
C GLY A 902 39.82 12.55 27.81
N THR A 903 40.62 11.50 27.60
CA THR A 903 42.09 11.58 27.62
C THR A 903 42.73 11.54 26.23
N LEU A 904 41.98 11.20 25.17
CA LEU A 904 42.46 11.32 23.80
C LEU A 904 42.57 12.79 23.40
N GLN A 905 43.73 13.15 22.84
CA GLN A 905 44.08 14.47 22.34
C GLN A 905 44.12 14.50 20.80
N CYS A 906 44.52 13.41 20.15
CA CYS A 906 44.67 13.35 18.69
C CYS A 906 44.45 11.94 18.13
N ALA A 907 43.84 11.88 16.95
CA ALA A 907 43.69 10.68 16.12
C ALA A 907 44.65 10.72 14.93
N TRP A 908 45.21 9.56 14.57
CA TRP A 908 46.03 9.36 13.38
C TRP A 908 45.37 8.30 12.50
N MET A 909 44.80 8.72 11.36
CA MET A 909 44.19 7.85 10.36
C MET A 909 45.23 7.44 9.32
N MET A 910 45.72 6.20 9.40
CA MET A 910 46.55 5.57 8.37
C MET A 910 45.64 4.70 7.51
N THR A 911 45.28 5.15 6.31
CA THR A 911 44.44 4.33 5.40
C THR A 911 45.19 3.75 4.21
N GLY A 912 46.43 4.17 3.95
CA GLY A 912 47.22 3.72 2.80
C GLY A 912 46.75 4.30 1.45
N THR A 913 47.26 3.73 0.36
CA THR A 913 47.02 4.13 -1.04
C THR A 913 46.35 3.04 -1.88
N TYR A 914 45.76 3.47 -3.00
CA TYR A 914 45.12 2.57 -3.96
C TYR A 914 46.10 1.52 -4.50
N PRO A 915 45.74 0.22 -4.59
CA PRO A 915 44.41 -0.37 -4.45
C PRO A 915 44.17 -1.05 -3.09
N ASN A 916 44.91 -0.65 -2.05
CA ASN A 916 44.88 -1.25 -0.72
C ASN A 916 44.35 -0.27 0.34
N ASP A 917 43.73 0.82 -0.10
CA ASP A 917 43.24 1.90 0.74
C ASP A 917 42.05 1.49 1.62
N TYR A 918 41.96 2.08 2.80
CA TYR A 918 40.76 2.04 3.63
C TYR A 918 39.93 3.31 3.43
N ARG A 919 38.98 3.26 2.50
CA ARG A 919 37.92 4.27 2.39
C ARG A 919 37.05 4.27 3.66
N ILE A 920 37.05 5.39 4.38
CA ILE A 920 36.23 5.58 5.58
C ILE A 920 34.72 5.47 5.30
N THR A 921 33.94 5.06 6.30
CA THR A 921 32.47 5.03 6.23
C THR A 921 31.85 6.31 6.80
N ASP A 922 30.55 6.54 6.56
CA ASP A 922 29.77 7.62 7.17
C ASP A 922 29.89 7.63 8.71
N ALA A 923 29.92 6.44 9.32
CA ALA A 923 30.08 6.28 10.77
C ALA A 923 31.48 6.67 11.25
N ASP A 924 32.51 6.43 10.44
CA ASP A 924 33.88 6.85 10.75
C ASP A 924 34.02 8.37 10.59
N GLY A 925 33.52 8.94 9.50
CA GLY A 925 33.50 10.39 9.28
C GLY A 925 32.71 11.14 10.36
N ALA A 926 31.57 10.60 10.80
CA ALA A 926 30.82 11.14 11.94
C ALA A 926 31.61 11.07 13.26
N ALA A 927 32.34 9.97 13.52
CA ALA A 927 33.18 9.83 14.70
C ALA A 927 34.40 10.77 14.69
N LEU A 928 35.03 10.98 13.53
CA LEU A 928 36.14 11.93 13.35
C LEU A 928 35.67 13.39 13.47
N ALA A 929 34.55 13.76 12.85
CA ALA A 929 33.93 15.08 13.01
C ALA A 929 33.61 15.36 14.48
N THR A 930 33.00 14.39 15.18
CA THR A 930 32.72 14.48 16.63
C THR A 930 34.01 14.63 17.45
N ALA A 931 35.13 14.04 17.03
CA ALA A 931 36.42 14.20 17.71
C ALA A 931 36.96 15.64 17.55
N VAL A 932 36.93 16.21 16.34
CA VAL A 932 37.28 17.61 16.06
C VAL A 932 36.39 18.57 16.84
N GLU A 933 35.08 18.35 16.87
CA GLU A 933 34.11 19.16 17.61
C GLU A 933 34.34 19.13 19.14
N ASN A 934 34.99 18.09 19.65
CA ASN A 934 35.41 17.96 21.04
C ASN A 934 36.88 18.38 21.28
N GLY A 935 37.49 19.13 20.36
CA GLY A 935 38.80 19.75 20.51
C GLY A 935 39.99 18.79 20.32
N LYS A 936 39.81 17.69 19.57
CA LYS A 936 40.86 16.68 19.33
C LYS A 936 41.43 16.83 17.93
N GLY A 937 42.76 16.82 17.81
CA GLY A 937 43.41 16.90 16.51
C GLY A 937 43.18 15.64 15.67
N VAL A 938 43.13 15.80 14.35
CA VAL A 938 43.06 14.66 13.42
C VAL A 938 44.13 14.79 12.34
N TYR A 939 44.99 13.78 12.24
CA TYR A 939 45.82 13.55 11.07
C TYR A 939 45.16 12.49 10.18
N PHE A 940 45.10 12.72 8.87
CA PHE A 940 44.56 11.78 7.90
C PHE A 940 45.42 11.77 6.63
N GLU A 941 46.00 10.61 6.33
CA GLU A 941 46.62 10.29 5.05
C GLU A 941 45.75 9.31 4.25
N ALA A 942 45.59 9.54 2.94
CA ALA A 942 44.90 8.61 2.04
C ALA A 942 45.16 8.84 0.54
N GLY A 943 45.54 7.81 -0.21
CA GLY A 943 45.48 7.85 -1.68
C GLY A 943 44.03 7.71 -2.18
N ASP A 944 43.67 8.39 -3.27
CA ASP A 944 42.35 8.36 -3.95
C ASP A 944 41.10 8.50 -3.03
N HIS A 945 41.22 9.19 -1.89
CA HIS A 945 40.09 9.40 -0.97
C HIS A 945 39.21 10.59 -1.36
N TRP A 946 39.77 11.58 -2.05
CA TRP A 946 39.07 12.79 -2.46
C TRP A 946 38.83 12.86 -3.99
N GLY A 947 39.55 12.05 -4.76
CA GLY A 947 39.53 12.01 -6.23
C GLY A 947 38.40 11.21 -6.86
N PHE A 948 38.71 9.99 -7.31
CA PHE A 948 37.86 9.18 -8.18
C PHE A 948 36.57 8.70 -7.48
N ALA A 949 36.67 8.40 -6.19
CA ALA A 949 35.60 7.76 -5.43
C ALA A 949 35.44 8.33 -4.00
N HIS A 950 35.42 9.66 -3.84
CA HIS A 950 35.12 10.28 -2.55
C HIS A 950 33.76 9.81 -1.96
N LEU A 951 33.70 9.53 -0.66
CA LEU A 951 32.45 9.42 0.10
C LEU A 951 32.30 10.70 0.90
N ALA A 952 31.27 11.49 0.64
CA ALA A 952 31.02 12.72 1.37
C ALA A 952 30.49 12.41 2.78
N THR A 953 31.18 12.85 3.82
CA THR A 953 30.89 12.56 5.22
C THR A 953 30.74 13.84 6.07
N ASN A 954 30.47 13.69 7.36
CA ASN A 954 30.52 14.83 8.28
C ASN A 954 31.94 15.39 8.46
N TYR A 955 33.00 14.60 8.23
CA TYR A 955 34.40 15.01 8.45
C TYR A 955 34.89 16.03 7.41
N ASP A 956 34.32 16.06 6.21
CA ASP A 956 34.62 16.99 5.11
C ASP A 956 34.41 18.47 5.52
N ASN A 957 33.65 18.71 6.59
CA ASN A 957 33.50 20.03 7.20
C ASN A 957 34.75 20.51 7.95
N TYR A 958 35.70 19.62 8.19
CA TYR A 958 36.84 19.76 9.08
C TYR A 958 38.16 19.23 8.49
N ASP A 959 38.15 18.58 7.33
CA ASP A 959 39.37 18.02 6.69
C ASP A 959 40.29 19.09 6.07
N GLY A 960 39.73 20.26 5.73
CA GLY A 960 40.46 21.37 5.11
C GLY A 960 40.67 21.21 3.60
N VAL A 961 39.87 20.39 2.91
CA VAL A 961 39.96 20.15 1.45
C VAL A 961 38.81 20.84 0.71
N ASP A 962 39.13 21.57 -0.37
CA ASP A 962 38.11 22.11 -1.27
C ASP A 962 37.59 21.00 -2.19
N GLN A 963 36.54 20.31 -1.74
CA GLN A 963 35.88 19.22 -2.48
C GLN A 963 35.36 19.66 -3.88
N GLY A 964 35.27 20.97 -4.16
CA GLY A 964 34.94 21.51 -5.48
C GLY A 964 36.15 21.72 -6.40
N ALA A 965 37.37 21.53 -5.91
CA ALA A 965 38.64 21.81 -6.60
C ALA A 965 39.65 20.64 -6.60
N VAL A 966 39.31 19.50 -6.00
CA VAL A 966 40.13 18.27 -6.08
C VAL A 966 40.26 17.81 -7.54
N VAL A 967 41.42 17.28 -7.89
CA VAL A 967 41.61 16.50 -9.12
C VAL A 967 42.13 15.12 -8.76
N ASP A 968 41.38 14.11 -9.23
CA ASP A 968 41.74 12.68 -9.32
C ASP A 968 43.23 12.49 -9.66
N GLY A 969 43.89 11.61 -8.89
CA GLY A 969 45.34 11.54 -8.77
C GLY A 969 46.09 11.02 -10.00
N ASP A 970 47.42 11.16 -9.97
CA ASP A 970 48.31 10.41 -10.88
C ASP A 970 49.65 10.05 -10.21
N ASP A 971 50.36 9.09 -10.81
CA ASP A 971 51.61 8.57 -10.26
C ASP A 971 52.81 9.52 -10.43
N SER A 972 52.62 10.78 -10.79
CA SER A 972 53.71 11.74 -11.01
C SER A 972 54.30 12.31 -9.71
N PHE A 973 53.66 12.07 -8.56
CA PHE A 973 54.14 12.48 -7.24
C PHE A 973 55.28 11.57 -6.77
N VAL A 974 56.53 12.01 -6.97
CA VAL A 974 57.76 11.26 -6.59
C VAL A 974 58.75 12.11 -5.76
N ALA A 975 58.45 13.38 -5.57
CA ALA A 975 59.16 14.32 -4.71
C ALA A 975 58.23 15.47 -4.34
N MET A 976 58.42 16.03 -3.15
CA MET A 976 57.54 17.04 -2.57
C MET A 976 58.29 18.31 -2.17
N ASP A 977 57.64 19.45 -2.39
CA ASP A 977 58.02 20.73 -1.80
C ASP A 977 57.05 21.04 -0.65
N GLY A 978 57.60 21.51 0.47
CA GLY A 978 56.86 21.89 1.66
C GLY A 978 56.62 23.39 1.72
N PHE A 979 55.68 23.82 2.57
CA PHE A 979 55.25 25.21 2.71
C PHE A 979 55.09 25.61 4.18
N ASP A 980 55.24 26.91 4.43
CA ASP A 980 54.73 27.53 5.65
C ASP A 980 53.22 27.75 5.50
N SER A 981 52.44 27.27 6.47
CA SER A 981 51.01 27.54 6.57
C SER A 981 50.67 28.98 6.94
N GLY A 982 51.60 29.71 7.58
CA GLY A 982 51.34 30.97 8.27
C GLY A 982 50.52 30.80 9.56
N PHE A 983 50.26 29.56 9.98
CA PHE A 983 49.41 29.20 11.12
C PHE A 983 50.12 28.30 12.16
N GLY A 984 51.46 28.28 12.15
CA GLY A 984 52.28 27.59 13.14
C GLY A 984 52.77 26.18 12.76
N LEU A 985 52.36 25.67 11.59
CA LEU A 985 53.00 24.53 10.93
C LEU A 985 53.82 25.01 9.73
N ASP A 986 55.14 24.93 9.83
CA ASP A 986 56.06 25.14 8.71
C ASP A 986 56.73 23.83 8.30
N THR A 987 56.78 23.60 6.99
CA THR A 987 57.45 22.46 6.33
C THR A 987 58.36 22.91 5.18
N SER A 988 58.54 24.22 4.98
CA SER A 988 59.24 24.79 3.82
C SER A 988 60.71 24.41 3.71
N ASP A 989 61.40 24.21 4.84
CA ASP A 989 62.77 23.69 4.92
C ASP A 989 62.90 22.21 4.52
N LEU A 990 61.80 21.45 4.52
CA LEU A 990 61.73 20.05 4.07
C LEU A 990 61.56 19.91 2.55
N SER A 991 61.55 21.01 1.80
CA SER A 991 61.34 21.02 0.34
C SER A 991 62.41 20.26 -0.45
N GLY A 992 61.99 19.66 -1.57
CA GLY A 992 62.81 18.74 -2.37
C GLY A 992 63.01 17.36 -1.74
N SER A 993 62.21 17.00 -0.72
CA SER A 993 62.18 15.64 -0.16
C SER A 993 61.67 14.64 -1.19
N ALA A 994 62.25 13.44 -1.21
CA ALA A 994 61.76 12.36 -2.07
C ALA A 994 60.49 11.75 -1.47
N TYR A 995 59.58 11.27 -2.33
CA TYR A 995 58.48 10.39 -1.93
C TYR A 995 58.76 8.98 -2.45
N ASN A 996 58.59 7.98 -1.60
CA ASN A 996 58.70 6.57 -1.95
C ASN A 996 57.28 6.01 -2.08
N GLN A 997 56.83 5.83 -3.31
CA GLN A 997 55.52 5.25 -3.63
C GLN A 997 55.42 3.79 -3.17
N ALA A 998 54.27 3.36 -2.65
CA ALA A 998 53.98 1.99 -2.28
C ALA A 998 53.91 1.09 -3.51
N ASN A 999 53.05 1.46 -4.46
CA ASN A 999 52.89 0.85 -5.76
C ASN A 999 53.47 1.79 -6.82
N ALA A 1000 54.78 1.80 -6.99
CA ALA A 1000 55.45 2.73 -7.91
C ALA A 1000 54.91 2.68 -9.37
N GLY A 1001 54.07 3.66 -9.73
CA GLY A 1001 53.28 3.69 -10.97
C GLY A 1001 51.85 3.13 -10.87
N ASN A 1002 51.25 3.15 -9.67
CA ASN A 1002 49.83 2.98 -9.34
C ASN A 1002 49.58 3.43 -7.86
N ASP A 1003 49.97 4.66 -7.50
CA ASP A 1003 49.82 5.22 -6.12
C ASP A 1003 48.64 6.21 -6.00
N TRP A 1004 48.24 6.84 -7.12
CA TRP A 1004 47.06 7.72 -7.23
C TRP A 1004 46.94 8.80 -6.13
N THR A 1005 48.00 9.60 -5.94
CA THR A 1005 48.00 10.79 -5.07
C THR A 1005 47.09 11.89 -5.62
N ASP A 1006 46.03 12.22 -4.87
CA ASP A 1006 45.07 13.27 -5.22
C ASP A 1006 45.69 14.68 -5.21
N GLN A 1007 45.20 15.52 -6.11
CA GLN A 1007 45.57 16.93 -6.18
C GLN A 1007 44.60 17.77 -5.36
N ILE A 1008 44.78 17.77 -4.04
CA ILE A 1008 43.94 18.51 -3.09
C ILE A 1008 44.33 19.99 -2.97
N GLN A 1009 43.35 20.85 -2.64
CA GLN A 1009 43.53 22.30 -2.45
C GLN A 1009 42.88 22.76 -1.12
N PRO A 1010 43.36 23.85 -0.49
CA PRO A 1010 42.84 24.30 0.81
C PRO A 1010 41.36 24.73 0.77
N GLY A 1011 40.49 24.02 1.49
CA GLY A 1011 39.06 24.29 1.59
C GLY A 1011 38.64 24.82 2.96
N VAL A 1012 37.72 25.80 2.97
CA VAL A 1012 37.15 26.38 4.19
C VAL A 1012 35.82 25.69 4.51
N GLY A 1013 35.80 24.91 5.60
CA GLY A 1013 34.62 24.24 6.13
C GLY A 1013 34.04 24.92 7.38
N SER A 1014 33.47 24.12 8.27
CA SER A 1014 32.88 24.57 9.54
C SER A 1014 33.92 24.92 10.62
N GLY A 1015 35.16 24.46 10.45
CA GLY A 1015 36.27 24.69 11.39
C GLY A 1015 36.79 26.14 11.48
N GLY A 1016 36.30 27.08 10.68
CA GLY A 1016 36.79 28.48 10.64
C GLY A 1016 37.60 28.79 9.37
N PRO A 1017 38.23 29.97 9.25
CA PRO A 1017 38.80 30.44 7.97
C PRO A 1017 40.28 30.10 7.74
N ASN A 1018 40.99 29.55 8.73
CA ASN A 1018 42.46 29.46 8.72
C ASN A 1018 42.95 28.11 8.15
N VAL A 1019 42.82 27.93 6.83
CA VAL A 1019 43.30 26.74 6.11
C VAL A 1019 44.44 27.13 5.16
N ALA A 1020 45.48 26.30 5.06
CA ALA A 1020 46.63 26.53 4.19
C ALA A 1020 47.17 25.22 3.59
N GLN A 1021 47.82 25.33 2.43
CA GLN A 1021 48.52 24.22 1.81
C GLN A 1021 49.90 24.05 2.49
N ILE A 1022 50.25 22.82 2.84
CA ILE A 1022 51.57 22.47 3.42
C ILE A 1022 52.43 21.63 2.48
N TRP A 1023 51.86 20.90 1.51
CA TRP A 1023 52.63 20.07 0.57
C TRP A 1023 52.20 20.26 -0.90
N ALA A 1024 53.17 20.15 -1.81
CA ALA A 1024 52.97 20.13 -3.27
C ALA A 1024 53.93 19.14 -3.95
N ASN A 1025 53.61 18.74 -5.19
CA ASN A 1025 54.60 18.10 -6.07
C ASN A 1025 55.77 19.06 -6.36
N ALA A 1026 57.00 18.55 -6.32
CA ALA A 1026 58.24 19.30 -6.51
C ALA A 1026 58.22 20.23 -7.75
N GLY A 1027 58.48 21.51 -7.52
CA GLY A 1027 58.27 22.60 -8.48
C GLY A 1027 56.95 23.35 -8.32
N GLY A 1028 56.12 22.99 -7.34
CA GLY A 1028 54.86 23.67 -7.00
C GLY A 1028 53.76 23.47 -8.05
N GLY A 1029 53.66 22.26 -8.63
CA GLY A 1029 52.75 21.96 -9.74
C GLY A 1029 51.28 21.85 -9.35
N TYR A 1030 51.01 21.17 -8.24
CA TYR A 1030 49.69 20.94 -7.63
C TYR A 1030 49.88 20.62 -6.13
N GLY A 1031 48.84 20.82 -5.32
CA GLY A 1031 48.87 20.52 -3.88
C GLY A 1031 48.57 19.07 -3.56
N THR A 1032 49.12 18.57 -2.45
CA THR A 1032 48.95 17.18 -1.98
C THR A 1032 48.81 17.06 -0.46
N GLY A 1033 48.77 18.19 0.26
CA GLY A 1033 48.62 18.22 1.72
C GLY A 1033 48.20 19.61 2.23
N ASN A 1034 47.20 19.64 3.11
CA ASN A 1034 46.62 20.83 3.74
C ASN A 1034 46.72 20.76 5.27
N PHE A 1035 46.77 21.92 5.91
CA PHE A 1035 46.63 22.11 7.36
C PHE A 1035 45.46 23.06 7.64
N TYR A 1036 44.61 22.68 8.58
CA TYR A 1036 43.47 23.46 9.04
C TYR A 1036 43.68 23.85 10.51
N ALA A 1037 43.99 25.12 10.75
CA ALA A 1037 44.06 25.72 12.07
C ALA A 1037 42.65 26.19 12.49
N THR A 1038 41.89 25.28 13.10
CA THR A 1038 40.47 25.49 13.41
C THR A 1038 40.26 26.45 14.58
N ASP A 1039 39.16 27.20 14.56
CA ASP A 1039 38.80 28.14 15.62
C ASP A 1039 38.37 27.40 16.93
N ASP A 1040 38.83 27.89 18.09
CA ASP A 1040 38.47 27.39 19.44
C ASP A 1040 36.93 27.29 19.61
N PRO A 1041 36.36 26.11 19.94
CA PRO A 1041 36.97 24.97 20.64
C PRO A 1041 37.40 23.78 19.75
N PHE A 1042 37.43 23.93 18.43
CA PHE A 1042 37.68 22.81 17.52
C PHE A 1042 39.15 22.35 17.50
N GLY A 1043 39.37 21.07 17.21
CA GLY A 1043 40.70 20.48 17.07
C GLY A 1043 41.24 20.59 15.64
N ASN A 1044 42.47 21.10 15.50
CA ASN A 1044 43.14 21.28 14.22
C ASN A 1044 43.24 19.97 13.43
N THR A 1045 43.27 20.04 12.10
CA THR A 1045 43.41 18.86 11.23
C THR A 1045 44.54 19.00 10.22
N ILE A 1046 45.09 17.86 9.80
CA ILE A 1046 46.04 17.72 8.69
C ILE A 1046 45.49 16.63 7.77
N SER A 1047 45.34 16.97 6.49
CA SER A 1047 44.86 16.04 5.46
C SER A 1047 45.83 16.01 4.29
N GLN A 1048 46.31 14.84 3.90
CA GLN A 1048 47.30 14.68 2.83
C GLN A 1048 47.04 13.41 1.99
N SER A 1049 47.28 13.47 0.68
CA SER A 1049 47.02 12.33 -0.22
C SER A 1049 48.22 11.43 -0.50
N TRP A 1050 49.10 11.31 0.49
CA TRP A 1050 50.33 10.54 0.40
C TRP A 1050 50.72 10.00 1.78
N GLU A 1051 51.39 8.85 1.82
CA GLU A 1051 51.65 8.09 3.05
C GLU A 1051 52.83 8.63 3.87
N PHE A 1052 52.67 8.80 5.17
CA PHE A 1052 53.75 9.19 6.08
C PHE A 1052 54.98 8.26 5.96
N GLY A 1053 54.75 6.96 5.80
CA GLY A 1053 55.77 5.94 5.54
C GLY A 1053 56.60 6.19 4.28
N GLY A 1054 56.02 6.82 3.25
CA GLY A 1054 56.69 7.17 2.00
C GLY A 1054 57.61 8.39 2.10
N PHE A 1055 57.52 9.21 3.15
CA PHE A 1055 58.33 10.42 3.34
C PHE A 1055 59.83 10.13 3.40
N GLY A 1056 60.58 10.58 2.39
CA GLY A 1056 62.04 10.39 2.29
C GLY A 1056 62.89 11.36 3.12
N GLY A 1057 62.28 12.24 3.91
CA GLY A 1057 62.95 13.15 4.84
C GLY A 1057 63.15 12.54 6.24
N ASP A 1058 63.23 13.37 7.28
CA ASP A 1058 63.26 12.89 8.67
C ASP A 1058 61.81 12.79 9.22
N GLN A 1059 61.28 11.56 9.24
CA GLN A 1059 59.95 11.26 9.78
C GLN A 1059 59.83 11.61 11.28
N VAL A 1060 60.91 11.57 12.06
CA VAL A 1060 60.85 11.92 13.49
C VAL A 1060 60.63 13.42 13.68
N ASP A 1061 61.26 14.25 12.85
CA ASP A 1061 61.04 15.69 12.82
C ASP A 1061 59.64 16.05 12.30
N LEU A 1062 59.19 15.41 11.21
CA LEU A 1062 57.86 15.66 10.66
C LEU A 1062 56.74 15.32 11.67
N ALA A 1063 56.84 14.17 12.35
CA ALA A 1063 55.92 13.82 13.43
C ALA A 1063 55.96 14.84 14.59
N ALA A 1064 57.14 15.37 14.93
CA ALA A 1064 57.26 16.40 15.97
C ALA A 1064 56.53 17.70 15.59
N ARG A 1065 56.57 18.09 14.31
CA ARG A 1065 55.84 19.25 13.78
C ARG A 1065 54.33 19.02 13.78
N TYR A 1066 53.86 17.85 13.35
CA TYR A 1066 52.44 17.50 13.37
C TYR A 1066 51.91 17.41 14.82
N LEU A 1067 52.67 16.81 15.74
CA LEU A 1067 52.36 16.78 17.18
C LEU A 1067 52.18 18.18 17.78
N ALA A 1068 52.98 19.16 17.35
CA ALA A 1068 52.94 20.52 17.86
C ALA A 1068 51.59 21.23 17.58
N VAL A 1069 50.98 20.96 16.42
CA VAL A 1069 49.72 21.62 16.00
C VAL A 1069 48.47 20.78 16.26
N LEU A 1070 48.58 19.45 16.28
CA LEU A 1070 47.45 18.53 16.58
C LEU A 1070 47.23 18.30 18.10
N GLY A 1071 47.90 19.07 18.97
CA GLY A 1071 47.59 19.12 20.40
C GLY A 1071 48.45 18.25 21.33
N GLY A 1072 49.58 17.70 20.86
CA GLY A 1072 50.50 16.87 21.66
C GLY A 1072 51.81 17.55 22.08
N GLY A 1073 52.29 18.54 21.32
CA GLY A 1073 53.57 19.23 21.55
C GLY A 1073 53.43 20.71 21.93
N GLY A 1074 54.54 21.31 22.36
CA GLY A 1074 54.74 22.75 22.14
C GLY A 1074 55.15 22.99 20.67
N PRO A 1075 55.28 24.25 20.22
CA PRO A 1075 55.79 24.54 18.88
C PRO A 1075 57.15 23.84 18.64
N PRO A 1076 57.47 23.48 17.38
CA PRO A 1076 58.77 22.88 17.07
C PRO A 1076 59.90 23.80 17.56
N PRO A 1077 61.07 23.26 17.95
CA PRO A 1077 62.22 24.10 18.25
C PRO A 1077 62.70 24.75 16.95
N GLY A 1078 62.17 25.95 16.65
CA GLY A 1078 62.61 26.76 15.51
C GLY A 1078 64.14 26.92 15.52
N VAL A 1079 64.74 27.05 14.33
CA VAL A 1079 66.20 27.03 14.17
C VAL A 1079 66.86 28.05 15.09
N THR A 1080 67.52 27.55 16.13
CA THR A 1080 68.05 28.46 17.16
C THR A 1080 69.17 29.31 16.60
N PHE A 1081 69.19 30.60 16.90
CA PHE A 1081 70.15 31.55 16.37
C PHE A 1081 70.70 32.49 17.45
N SER A 1082 71.60 33.40 17.06
CA SER A 1082 72.17 34.44 17.91
C SER A 1082 72.02 35.79 17.23
N ARG A 1083 71.04 36.60 17.65
CA ARG A 1083 70.70 37.91 17.07
C ARG A 1083 71.95 38.80 16.97
N GLY A 1084 72.24 39.33 15.78
CA GLY A 1084 73.43 40.12 15.46
C GLY A 1084 74.62 39.37 14.83
N ASP A 1085 74.68 38.04 14.85
CA ASP A 1085 75.68 37.23 14.13
C ASP A 1085 75.20 36.95 12.69
N CYS A 1086 74.83 38.03 11.99
CA CYS A 1086 74.19 38.06 10.67
C CYS A 1086 75.05 37.46 9.54
N ASN A 1087 76.37 37.34 9.72
CA ASN A 1087 77.23 36.63 8.76
C ASN A 1087 77.39 35.12 9.08
N SER A 1088 76.86 34.66 10.22
CA SER A 1088 76.94 33.29 10.74
C SER A 1088 78.37 32.77 10.96
N ASP A 1089 79.33 33.64 11.35
CA ASP A 1089 80.71 33.25 11.68
C ASP A 1089 80.90 32.81 13.16
N GLY A 1090 79.88 33.01 13.99
CA GLY A 1090 79.81 32.54 15.36
C GLY A 1090 80.14 33.62 16.40
N GLY A 1091 79.98 34.90 16.07
CA GLY A 1091 80.26 35.97 17.03
C GLY A 1091 80.08 37.40 16.53
N PHE A 1092 78.94 37.99 16.91
CA PHE A 1092 78.59 39.41 16.80
C PHE A 1092 79.79 40.38 16.88
N ASN A 1093 80.19 40.91 15.74
CA ASN A 1093 81.31 41.83 15.60
C ASN A 1093 81.09 42.82 14.43
N ILE A 1094 82.16 43.49 13.97
CA ILE A 1094 82.05 44.44 12.85
C ILE A 1094 81.90 43.75 11.49
N ALA A 1095 82.18 42.45 11.39
CA ALA A 1095 82.00 41.67 10.17
C ALA A 1095 80.51 41.58 9.78
N ASP A 1096 79.62 41.36 10.75
CA ASP A 1096 78.16 41.33 10.59
C ASP A 1096 77.63 42.67 10.07
N GLN A 1097 78.06 43.76 10.71
CA GLN A 1097 77.72 45.13 10.32
C GLN A 1097 78.18 45.47 8.90
N ILE A 1098 79.28 44.87 8.44
CA ILE A 1098 79.75 45.00 7.05
C ILE A 1098 78.94 44.11 6.11
N PHE A 1099 78.50 42.94 6.56
CA PHE A 1099 77.71 41.97 5.80
C PHE A 1099 76.29 42.48 5.53
N ILE A 1100 75.54 42.88 6.58
CA ILE A 1100 74.18 43.44 6.46
C ILE A 1100 74.16 44.72 5.60
N LEU A 1101 75.10 45.65 5.82
CA LEU A 1101 75.20 46.87 5.01
C LEU A 1101 75.68 46.58 3.57
N ALA A 1102 76.40 45.49 3.32
CA ALA A 1102 76.74 45.06 1.98
C ALA A 1102 75.52 44.47 1.24
N ALA A 1103 74.70 43.66 1.91
CA ALA A 1103 73.43 43.16 1.38
C ALA A 1103 72.52 44.34 0.98
N LEU A 1104 72.22 45.23 1.95
CA LEU A 1104 71.28 46.35 1.78
C LEU A 1104 71.71 47.39 0.73
N PHE A 1105 73.01 47.70 0.62
CA PHE A 1105 73.47 48.85 -0.18
C PHE A 1105 74.48 48.54 -1.29
N SER A 1106 75.04 47.33 -1.33
CA SER A 1106 76.14 46.97 -2.25
C SER A 1106 75.89 45.71 -3.09
N GLY A 1107 74.76 45.02 -2.91
CA GLY A 1107 74.48 43.75 -3.59
C GLY A 1107 75.33 42.58 -3.06
N GLY A 1108 75.59 42.57 -1.74
CA GLY A 1108 76.06 41.37 -1.04
C GLY A 1108 75.00 40.27 -1.02
N ALA A 1109 75.39 39.08 -0.56
CA ALA A 1109 74.42 38.04 -0.23
C ALA A 1109 73.61 38.43 1.02
N ALA A 1110 72.37 37.94 1.12
CA ALA A 1110 71.63 37.95 2.38
C ALA A 1110 72.24 36.93 3.37
N GLY A 1111 71.85 37.02 4.64
CA GLY A 1111 72.13 35.99 5.64
C GLY A 1111 71.40 34.69 5.33
N VAL A 1112 71.83 33.59 5.98
CA VAL A 1112 71.13 32.29 5.94
C VAL A 1112 70.03 32.17 7.01
N CYS A 1113 69.87 33.23 7.80
CA CYS A 1113 68.96 33.37 8.91
C CYS A 1113 68.64 34.86 9.03
N ALA A 1114 67.38 35.23 8.81
CA ALA A 1114 66.91 36.61 8.74
C ALA A 1114 66.84 37.23 10.13
N ASP A 1115 66.42 36.47 11.15
CA ASP A 1115 66.30 36.93 12.53
C ASP A 1115 67.66 37.26 13.14
N ALA A 1116 68.74 36.60 12.70
CA ALA A 1116 70.11 36.97 13.06
C ALA A 1116 70.56 38.33 12.48
N CYS A 1117 69.85 38.83 11.46
CA CYS A 1117 70.10 40.09 10.77
C CYS A 1117 69.09 41.21 11.12
N ASP A 1118 67.93 40.91 11.70
CA ASP A 1118 67.18 41.92 12.45
C ASP A 1118 67.86 42.09 13.81
N GLU A 1119 68.56 43.20 13.99
CA GLU A 1119 69.35 43.48 15.17
C GLU A 1119 68.59 44.32 16.20
N ASN A 1120 67.41 44.84 15.82
CA ASN A 1120 66.63 45.75 16.65
C ASN A 1120 65.23 45.28 17.02
N ASP A 1121 64.83 44.07 16.59
CA ASP A 1121 63.63 43.35 17.04
C ASP A 1121 62.36 44.09 16.55
N ASP A 1122 62.31 44.49 15.27
CA ASP A 1122 61.18 45.23 14.67
C ASP A 1122 60.53 44.62 13.41
N GLY A 1123 60.94 43.41 13.02
CA GLY A 1123 60.32 42.59 11.99
C GLY A 1123 60.66 43.02 10.57
N GLY A 1124 61.88 43.49 10.33
CA GLY A 1124 62.28 43.92 8.98
C GLY A 1124 63.69 44.46 8.82
N ILE A 1125 64.63 43.57 8.43
CA ILE A 1125 66.03 43.87 8.10
C ILE A 1125 66.17 45.14 7.23
N ASN A 1126 66.67 46.22 7.82
CA ASN A 1126 66.84 47.52 7.18
C ASN A 1126 68.09 48.27 7.69
N ILE A 1127 68.12 49.60 7.50
CA ILE A 1127 69.27 50.41 7.95
C ILE A 1127 69.28 50.64 9.47
N ALA A 1128 68.15 50.44 10.15
CA ALA A 1128 68.03 50.58 11.59
C ALA A 1128 68.91 49.54 12.33
N ASP A 1129 68.94 48.30 11.85
CA ASP A 1129 69.71 47.17 12.36
C ASP A 1129 71.21 47.44 12.38
N GLY A 1130 71.78 47.75 11.20
CA GLY A 1130 73.18 48.14 11.08
C GLY A 1130 73.54 49.45 11.78
N ILE A 1131 72.55 50.24 12.25
CA ILE A 1131 72.76 51.36 13.17
C ILE A 1131 72.73 50.89 14.63
N TYR A 1132 71.84 49.95 14.98
CA TYR A 1132 71.69 49.36 16.30
C TYR A 1132 72.93 48.53 16.68
N GLY A 1133 73.36 47.61 15.82
CA GLY A 1133 74.57 46.81 16.00
C GLY A 1133 75.84 47.65 16.15
N LEU A 1134 76.07 48.61 15.25
CA LEU A 1134 77.16 49.58 15.38
C LEU A 1134 77.04 50.44 16.65
N ALA A 1135 75.83 50.73 17.14
CA ALA A 1135 75.64 51.44 18.39
C ALA A 1135 75.99 50.57 19.62
N ALA A 1136 75.59 49.30 19.62
CA ALA A 1136 75.95 48.31 20.64
C ALA A 1136 77.48 48.12 20.71
N LEU A 1137 78.11 47.84 19.56
CA LEU A 1137 79.54 47.53 19.43
C LEU A 1137 80.46 48.71 19.77
N PHE A 1138 80.10 49.95 19.39
CA PHE A 1138 81.03 51.09 19.44
C PHE A 1138 80.53 52.32 20.22
N SER A 1139 79.22 52.46 20.45
CA SER A 1139 78.64 53.66 21.08
C SER A 1139 78.08 53.43 22.48
N GLY A 1140 78.01 52.17 22.94
CA GLY A 1140 77.41 51.82 24.23
C GLY A 1140 75.88 51.85 24.21
N GLY A 1141 75.28 51.47 23.07
CA GLY A 1141 73.86 51.14 22.98
C GLY A 1141 73.50 49.87 23.77
N PRO A 1142 72.21 49.51 23.84
CA PRO A 1142 71.81 48.18 24.30
C PRO A 1142 72.41 47.11 23.36
N PRO A 1143 72.68 45.87 23.85
CA PRO A 1143 72.87 44.73 22.95
C PRO A 1143 71.55 44.43 22.20
N PRO A 1144 71.60 43.75 21.04
CA PRO A 1144 70.42 43.15 20.42
C PRO A 1144 69.58 42.35 21.44
N PRO A 1145 68.25 42.31 21.29
CA PRO A 1145 67.35 41.52 22.15
C PRO A 1145 67.62 40.02 22.14
N ALA A 1146 66.79 39.25 22.85
CA ALA A 1146 66.90 37.80 22.84
C ALA A 1146 66.51 37.24 21.45
N PRO A 1147 67.15 36.16 20.95
CA PRO A 1147 68.30 35.45 21.52
C PRO A 1147 69.61 36.24 21.36
N SER A 1148 70.16 36.71 22.48
CA SER A 1148 71.16 37.79 22.46
C SER A 1148 72.58 37.30 22.12
N PRO A 1149 73.45 38.14 21.52
CA PRO A 1149 74.76 37.77 21.00
C PRO A 1149 75.56 36.72 21.79
N GLY A 1150 75.78 35.56 21.16
CA GLY A 1150 76.50 34.43 21.75
C GLY A 1150 75.67 33.53 22.66
N VAL A 1151 74.33 33.65 22.63
CA VAL A 1151 73.37 32.74 23.24
C VAL A 1151 72.42 32.24 22.15
N CYS A 1152 72.49 30.94 21.84
CA CYS A 1152 71.54 30.31 20.93
C CYS A 1152 70.16 30.20 21.57
N GLY A 1153 69.11 30.54 20.82
CA GLY A 1153 67.71 30.34 21.19
C GLY A 1153 66.77 30.55 20.00
N VAL A 1154 65.50 30.19 20.17
CA VAL A 1154 64.43 30.60 19.24
C VAL A 1154 64.17 32.10 19.35
N ASP A 1155 63.47 32.67 18.37
CA ASP A 1155 62.93 34.02 18.49
C ASP A 1155 61.89 34.06 19.64
N PRO A 1156 61.97 35.00 20.59
CA PRO A 1156 60.95 35.19 21.63
C PRO A 1156 59.76 36.05 21.17
N THR A 1157 59.72 36.45 19.91
CA THR A 1157 58.83 37.45 19.32
C THR A 1157 58.37 37.01 17.95
N ASP A 1158 57.09 36.67 17.80
CA ASP A 1158 56.53 36.23 16.53
C ASP A 1158 56.47 37.41 15.53
N ASP A 1159 57.21 37.35 14.42
CA ASP A 1159 57.02 38.23 13.26
C ASP A 1159 57.02 37.48 11.91
N ALA A 1160 57.59 38.04 10.84
CA ALA A 1160 57.56 37.51 9.47
C ALA A 1160 58.96 37.31 8.86
N LEU A 1161 59.98 37.29 9.71
CA LEU A 1161 61.33 36.82 9.41
C LEU A 1161 61.50 35.37 9.89
N ASP A 1162 62.52 34.68 9.37
CA ASP A 1162 62.77 33.26 9.62
C ASP A 1162 64.28 32.95 9.77
N CYS A 1163 64.61 31.72 10.15
CA CYS A 1163 65.98 31.22 10.13
C CYS A 1163 66.15 29.86 9.45
N ALA A 1164 66.00 29.81 8.12
CA ALA A 1164 66.24 28.63 7.28
C ALA A 1164 67.51 27.80 7.62
N SER A 1165 68.62 28.39 8.09
CA SER A 1165 69.65 27.66 8.85
C SER A 1165 70.58 28.58 9.67
N PHE A 1166 71.05 28.15 10.84
CA PHE A 1166 72.07 28.88 11.60
C PHE A 1166 73.23 27.99 12.10
N PRO A 1167 74.23 27.68 11.25
CA PRO A 1167 75.32 26.74 11.57
C PRO A 1167 76.13 26.97 12.87
N PRO A 1168 76.24 28.19 13.46
CA PRO A 1168 76.85 28.37 14.78
C PRO A 1168 76.04 27.79 15.96
N CYS A 1169 74.75 27.52 15.79
CA CYS A 1169 73.83 27.01 16.81
C CYS A 1169 73.22 25.67 16.36
N PRO A 1170 73.80 24.53 16.78
CA PRO A 1170 73.38 23.18 16.42
C PRO A 1170 72.43 22.51 17.42
#